data_AF-A0A7Y5H240-F1
#
_entry.id   AF-A0A7Y5H240-F1
#
_cell.length_a   1.000
_cell.length_b   1.000
_cell.length_c   1.000
_cell.angle_alpha   90.00
_cell.angle_beta   90.00
_cell.angle_gamma   90.00
#
_symmetry.space_group_name_H-M   'P 1'
#
loop_
_entity.id
_entity.type
_entity.pdbx_description
1 polymer ?
#
loop_
_entity_poly.entity_id
_entity_poly.type
_entity_poly.pdbx_seq_one_letter_code
_entity_poly.pdbx_strand_id
1 'polypeptide(L)'
;MKITISRKLLLVLAAGVAVLAGYFYVDMRREQNFLRSKEPLLSDTTQARLWFEEGVSLTEKSRYDSSLIFFERATGIYQRDSVWRFYIDGMNYIGDNFRRLGRYDTAFSILTANIDRSIRYLGETDVSTAMAINKMGLWYMDQGDDEKAKNNFNKALWIRKKTLPGDHIDIGWSYNNLGLVNYNSGYFTLALQYYDQALGVFMRTIGENSSPVAVLNNNMASVYQAQGNHEKALEHINRSLQIRKTLFGSDHVTLSENYTLMGTAYLRKGEMNQAFKLYNQALSVNERKYGLGHPTVGNNYYNLGFAFKEVGQMDTALSYYRYALNNWKKNYGLKHPVIARVSDEIGELFLEKNMYDSALFYFNNALTIWNNRPGAKGFRRAHEYSHIGMTYLKMGDVKKSLTYYEQALSINLEYYGSKHLEVSLCYSNMAGAHRIVKDYPAALRNIQKAIDALLIADSASGFMYRTRDAVKLMLALELKGDILQEYYEYKTQNLQHLKASFASYAMAVEWLDRTRREYVSEDSKILIGQRSIGLFEKAIQTATDLYKITSEKKYLNEAFIYSETSKAAVLSEVVSRQHAKRFVGIPDSLLEYEEQLRNRIGVYNKKLFSEQNSGGYGSPKFRYIQDQLFQLTSEYEAYLKHVEQTFPQLYSLKYKPLIMPLEAVQKLIPDSTVLLEYFIGNRHLYAFCVTRSGCAWAAAPVDSSLIGVVHALTTGIQTMNMALYSTSAHYLYNVVFKPFEKTSAVKLIVVPDGILSGIPFEALLPRLPDNQEDYATLNYLIKKYHISYAYSASLLFQPSSVSRDGLNDLAGFTSTTFK
;
A
#
# COMPACT_ATOMS: atom_id res chain seq x y z
N MET A 1 -1.20 0.89 -13.88
CA MET A 1 -1.64 -0.20 -12.98
C MET A 1 -0.57 -0.38 -11.91
N LYS A 2 -0.50 0.52 -10.91
CA LYS A 2 0.39 0.35 -9.74
C LYS A 2 -0.38 -0.37 -8.63
N ILE A 3 0.29 -1.21 -7.88
CA ILE A 3 -0.30 -2.26 -7.05
C ILE A 3 -0.89 -1.65 -5.77
N THR A 4 -2.16 -1.94 -5.47
CA THR A 4 -2.75 -1.70 -4.15
C THR A 4 -2.44 -2.89 -3.25
N ILE A 5 -1.80 -2.58 -2.12
CA ILE A 5 -1.41 -3.40 -0.96
C ILE A 5 -2.18 -4.73 -0.88
N SER A 6 -1.53 -5.81 -1.29
CA SER A 6 -2.02 -7.17 -1.10
C SER A 6 -1.57 -7.75 0.24
N ARG A 7 -2.17 -8.88 0.62
CA ARG A 7 -1.75 -9.79 1.72
C ARG A 7 -0.25 -10.08 1.81
N LYS A 8 0.55 -9.74 0.78
CA LYS A 8 2.02 -9.70 0.75
C LYS A 8 2.64 -9.21 2.07
N LEU A 9 2.08 -8.16 2.66
CA LEU A 9 2.63 -7.55 3.87
C LEU A 9 2.50 -8.42 5.14
N LEU A 10 1.47 -9.28 5.23
CA LEU A 10 1.31 -10.21 6.36
C LEU A 10 2.32 -11.36 6.31
N LEU A 11 2.66 -11.86 5.11
CA LEU A 11 3.54 -13.01 4.94
C LEU A 11 5.03 -12.68 5.14
N VAL A 12 5.42 -11.43 4.86
CA VAL A 12 6.79 -10.93 5.08
C VAL A 12 7.06 -10.75 6.58
N LEU A 13 6.10 -10.18 7.32
CA LEU A 13 6.20 -10.01 8.77
C LEU A 13 6.02 -11.33 9.53
N ALA A 14 5.09 -12.21 9.11
CA ALA A 14 4.93 -13.54 9.70
C ALA A 14 6.21 -14.39 9.57
N ALA A 15 6.97 -14.24 8.49
CA ALA A 15 8.26 -14.94 8.34
C ALA A 15 9.35 -14.40 9.29
N GLY A 16 9.36 -13.11 9.59
CA GLY A 16 10.26 -12.53 10.60
C GLY A 16 9.86 -12.92 12.03
N VAL A 17 8.56 -12.88 12.32
CA VAL A 17 7.98 -13.21 13.63
C VAL A 17 8.09 -14.70 13.96
N ALA A 18 7.83 -15.61 13.01
CA ALA A 18 7.90 -17.06 13.22
C ALA A 18 9.34 -17.58 13.36
N VAL A 19 10.31 -16.94 12.71
CA VAL A 19 11.73 -17.31 12.84
C VAL A 19 12.24 -17.01 14.26
N LEU A 20 11.78 -15.92 14.89
CA LEU A 20 12.26 -15.41 16.18
C LEU A 20 11.43 -15.83 17.40
N ALA A 21 10.16 -16.21 17.23
CA ALA A 21 9.42 -16.93 18.28
C ALA A 21 10.16 -18.22 18.71
N GLY A 22 10.88 -18.85 17.78
CA GLY A 22 11.76 -19.97 18.10
C GLY A 22 13.14 -19.61 18.68
N TYR A 23 13.58 -18.35 18.62
CA TYR A 23 14.82 -17.91 19.28
C TYR A 23 14.61 -17.79 20.80
N PHE A 24 13.52 -17.15 21.22
CA PHE A 24 13.24 -16.94 22.65
C PHE A 24 12.62 -18.16 23.35
N TYR A 25 11.99 -19.07 22.60
CA TYR A 25 11.53 -20.35 23.15
C TYR A 25 12.70 -21.22 23.65
N VAL A 26 13.89 -21.05 23.09
CA VAL A 26 15.05 -21.90 23.33
C VAL A 26 15.94 -21.36 24.45
N ASP A 27 16.08 -20.03 24.57
CA ASP A 27 16.79 -19.38 25.69
C ASP A 27 16.22 -19.78 27.07
N MET A 28 14.89 -19.95 27.22
CA MET A 28 14.29 -20.41 28.48
C MET A 28 14.46 -21.93 28.72
N ARG A 29 14.74 -22.73 27.68
CA ARG A 29 15.06 -24.15 27.85
C ARG A 29 16.44 -24.36 28.46
N ARG A 30 17.35 -23.37 28.41
CA ARG A 30 18.61 -23.40 29.17
C ARG A 30 18.35 -23.46 30.67
N GLU A 31 17.38 -22.69 31.17
CA GLU A 31 16.95 -22.73 32.58
C GLU A 31 16.13 -23.98 32.92
N GLN A 32 15.24 -24.45 32.03
CA GLN A 32 14.48 -25.69 32.30
C GLN A 32 15.29 -26.98 32.14
N ASN A 33 16.29 -27.03 31.25
CA ASN A 33 17.23 -28.16 31.16
C ASN A 33 18.13 -28.25 32.41
N PHE A 34 18.35 -27.12 33.11
CA PHE A 34 18.99 -27.11 34.41
C PHE A 34 18.10 -27.77 35.49
N LEU A 35 16.77 -27.64 35.39
CA LEU A 35 15.81 -28.31 36.29
C LEU A 35 15.52 -29.78 35.94
N ARG A 36 15.77 -30.21 34.69
CA ARG A 36 15.65 -31.62 34.25
C ARG A 36 16.86 -32.50 34.63
N SER A 37 17.86 -31.95 35.32
CA SER A 37 19.11 -32.62 35.72
C SER A 37 18.98 -33.64 36.86
N LYS A 38 17.77 -34.14 37.15
CA LYS A 38 17.51 -35.07 38.27
C LYS A 38 17.09 -36.49 37.84
N GLU A 39 17.14 -36.82 36.55
CA GLU A 39 17.07 -38.23 36.13
C GLU A 39 18.46 -38.87 36.25
N PRO A 40 18.62 -39.95 37.05
CA PRO A 40 19.91 -40.64 37.17
C PRO A 40 20.26 -41.30 35.83
N LEU A 41 21.37 -40.87 35.22
CA LEU A 41 21.87 -41.42 33.98
C LEU A 41 22.62 -42.72 34.24
N LEU A 42 22.27 -43.76 33.49
CA LEU A 42 22.92 -45.09 33.52
C LEU A 42 24.24 -45.16 32.72
N SER A 43 24.63 -44.11 31.98
CA SER A 43 25.87 -44.03 31.19
C SER A 43 26.45 -42.60 31.13
N ASP A 44 27.76 -42.47 30.90
CA ASP A 44 28.46 -41.20 30.71
C ASP A 44 28.06 -40.53 29.38
N THR A 45 26.91 -39.86 29.40
CA THR A 45 26.36 -39.10 28.25
C THR A 45 26.78 -37.63 28.25
N THR A 46 27.77 -37.26 29.07
CA THR A 46 28.24 -35.87 29.24
C THR A 46 28.61 -35.23 27.90
N GLN A 47 29.31 -35.98 27.04
CA GLN A 47 29.71 -35.50 25.72
C GLN A 47 28.51 -35.26 24.78
N ALA A 48 27.49 -36.12 24.83
CA ALA A 48 26.27 -35.96 24.03
C ALA A 48 25.49 -34.72 24.46
N ARG A 49 25.50 -34.40 25.75
CA ARG A 49 24.88 -33.19 26.29
C ARG A 49 25.59 -31.92 25.82
N LEU A 50 26.93 -31.90 25.85
CA LEU A 50 27.71 -30.76 25.33
C LEU A 50 27.43 -30.53 23.84
N TRP A 51 27.38 -31.60 23.03
CA TRP A 51 27.01 -31.46 21.63
C TRP A 51 25.58 -30.98 21.44
N PHE A 52 24.63 -31.47 22.24
CA PHE A 52 23.26 -30.99 22.19
C PHE A 52 23.17 -29.49 22.49
N GLU A 53 23.83 -29.02 23.54
CA GLU A 53 23.87 -27.61 23.95
C GLU A 53 24.53 -26.72 22.88
N GLU A 54 25.60 -27.20 22.22
CA GLU A 54 26.22 -26.49 21.11
C GLU A 54 25.30 -26.44 19.87
N GLY A 55 24.61 -27.55 19.56
CA GLY A 55 23.60 -27.57 18.50
C GLY A 55 22.48 -26.56 18.74
N VAL A 56 22.02 -26.46 19.99
CA VAL A 56 21.06 -25.45 20.43
C VAL A 56 21.61 -24.04 20.22
N SER A 57 22.83 -23.75 20.69
CA SER A 57 23.45 -22.42 20.52
C SER A 57 23.66 -22.04 19.05
N LEU A 58 23.99 -23.00 18.19
CA LEU A 58 24.14 -22.76 16.76
C LEU A 58 22.80 -22.49 16.07
N THR A 59 21.73 -23.14 16.52
CA THR A 59 20.36 -22.88 16.06
C THR A 59 19.93 -21.46 16.39
N GLU A 60 20.23 -21.01 17.61
CA GLU A 60 20.04 -19.63 18.09
C GLU A 60 20.91 -18.61 17.34
N LYS A 61 21.89 -19.03 16.54
CA LYS A 61 22.69 -18.14 15.70
C LYS A 61 22.32 -18.24 14.22
N SER A 62 21.18 -18.87 13.90
CA SER A 62 20.76 -19.21 12.52
C SER A 62 21.77 -20.07 11.75
N ARG A 63 22.70 -20.74 12.44
CA ARG A 63 23.70 -21.62 11.82
C ARG A 63 23.15 -23.05 11.73
N TYR A 64 22.04 -23.20 11.00
CA TYR A 64 21.28 -24.44 10.96
C TYR A 64 22.10 -25.63 10.44
N ASP A 65 22.83 -25.49 9.33
CA ASP A 65 23.67 -26.59 8.82
C ASP A 65 24.74 -27.02 9.83
N SER A 66 25.38 -26.06 10.52
CA SER A 66 26.36 -26.38 11.57
C SER A 66 25.69 -27.08 12.76
N SER A 67 24.51 -26.61 13.19
CA SER A 67 23.78 -27.20 14.31
C SER A 67 23.37 -28.66 14.06
N LEU A 68 23.03 -29.01 12.81
CA LEU A 68 22.63 -30.37 12.43
C LEU A 68 23.72 -31.39 12.76
N ILE A 69 24.99 -31.06 12.48
CA ILE A 69 26.14 -31.93 12.78
C ILE A 69 26.20 -32.26 14.27
N PHE A 70 25.98 -31.27 15.14
CA PHE A 70 26.03 -31.46 16.58
C PHE A 70 24.84 -32.25 17.12
N PHE A 71 23.63 -31.98 16.61
CA PHE A 71 22.46 -32.78 16.99
C PHE A 71 22.56 -34.22 16.50
N GLU A 72 23.03 -34.47 15.27
CA GLU A 72 23.23 -35.83 14.75
C GLU A 72 24.20 -36.62 15.64
N ARG A 73 25.33 -36.01 16.04
CA ARG A 73 26.27 -36.62 16.99
C ARG A 73 25.66 -36.90 18.35
N ALA A 74 24.91 -35.95 18.92
CA ALA A 74 24.24 -36.11 20.21
C ALA A 74 23.18 -37.22 20.17
N THR A 75 22.30 -37.19 19.17
CA THR A 75 21.23 -38.17 18.99
C THR A 75 21.76 -39.58 18.73
N GLY A 76 22.90 -39.74 18.05
CA GLY A 76 23.55 -41.04 17.87
C GLY A 76 23.91 -41.71 19.20
N ILE A 77 24.48 -40.96 20.13
CA ILE A 77 24.78 -41.47 21.49
C ILE A 77 23.49 -41.74 22.26
N TYR A 78 22.53 -40.80 22.26
CA TYR A 78 21.27 -40.98 22.97
C TYR A 78 20.48 -42.19 22.47
N GLN A 79 20.51 -42.47 21.16
CA GLN A 79 19.87 -43.65 20.59
C GLN A 79 20.58 -44.94 21.04
N ARG A 80 21.92 -44.97 20.96
CA ARG A 80 22.74 -46.12 21.37
C ARG A 80 22.50 -46.48 22.84
N ASP A 81 22.45 -45.47 23.70
CA ASP A 81 22.31 -45.62 25.14
C ASP A 81 20.84 -45.67 25.59
N SER A 82 19.88 -45.72 24.64
CA SER A 82 18.43 -45.77 24.89
C SER A 82 17.88 -44.62 25.74
N VAL A 83 18.52 -43.45 25.66
CA VAL A 83 18.12 -42.21 26.32
C VAL A 83 17.08 -41.50 25.45
N TRP A 84 15.87 -42.08 25.39
CA TRP A 84 14.86 -41.73 24.40
C TRP A 84 14.37 -40.28 24.45
N ARG A 85 14.24 -39.68 25.64
CA ARG A 85 13.77 -38.28 25.76
C ARG A 85 14.73 -37.31 25.07
N PHE A 86 16.02 -37.41 25.34
CA PHE A 86 17.03 -36.54 24.73
C PHE A 86 17.23 -36.84 23.25
N TYR A 87 17.10 -38.11 22.82
CA TYR A 87 17.03 -38.47 21.41
C TYR A 87 15.87 -37.77 20.70
N ILE A 88 14.65 -37.88 21.24
CA ILE A 88 13.43 -37.28 20.66
C ILE A 88 13.54 -35.76 20.60
N ASP A 89 14.04 -35.13 21.66
CA ASP A 89 14.28 -33.69 21.69
C ASP A 89 15.31 -33.28 20.62
N GLY A 90 16.39 -34.05 20.43
CA GLY A 90 17.39 -33.79 19.40
C GLY A 90 16.81 -33.91 17.99
N MET A 91 16.02 -34.95 17.75
CA MET A 91 15.30 -35.16 16.49
C MET A 91 14.27 -34.05 16.22
N ASN A 92 13.65 -33.47 17.26
CA ASN A 92 12.78 -32.30 17.12
C ASN A 92 13.54 -31.07 16.63
N TYR A 93 14.77 -30.84 17.12
CA TYR A 93 15.63 -29.77 16.63
C TYR A 93 16.12 -30.02 15.20
N ILE A 94 16.53 -31.26 14.88
CA ILE A 94 16.94 -31.63 13.52
C ILE A 94 15.80 -31.37 12.53
N GLY A 95 14.59 -31.86 12.82
CA GLY A 95 13.41 -31.63 11.98
C GLY A 95 13.08 -30.14 11.82
N ASP A 96 13.16 -29.36 12.90
CA ASP A 96 12.93 -27.90 12.85
C ASP A 96 14.00 -27.16 12.04
N ASN A 97 15.26 -27.59 12.13
CA ASN A 97 16.37 -26.97 11.40
C ASN A 97 16.30 -27.28 9.90
N PHE A 98 15.91 -28.49 9.51
CA PHE A 98 15.60 -28.79 8.11
C PHE A 98 14.41 -27.96 7.60
N ARG A 99 13.37 -27.76 8.41
CA ARG A 99 12.25 -26.86 8.08
C ARG A 99 12.73 -25.43 7.85
N ARG A 100 13.58 -24.90 8.73
CA ARG A 100 14.16 -23.55 8.64
C ARG A 100 15.12 -23.36 7.46
N LEU A 101 15.77 -24.44 7.02
CA LEU A 101 16.56 -24.49 5.78
C LEU A 101 15.69 -24.68 4.53
N GLY A 102 14.37 -24.78 4.67
CA GLY A 102 13.43 -25.02 3.58
C GLY A 102 13.48 -26.42 2.98
N ARG A 103 14.13 -27.38 3.65
CA ARG A 103 14.15 -28.80 3.26
C ARG A 103 12.91 -29.51 3.84
N TYR A 104 11.74 -29.13 3.34
CA TYR A 104 10.46 -29.52 3.92
C TYR A 104 10.16 -31.02 3.84
N ASP A 105 10.57 -31.71 2.77
CA ASP A 105 10.46 -33.17 2.67
C ASP A 105 11.18 -33.88 3.81
N THR A 106 12.47 -33.57 3.96
CA THR A 106 13.32 -34.14 4.99
C THR A 106 12.77 -33.82 6.39
N ALA A 107 12.36 -32.57 6.61
CA ALA A 107 11.74 -32.16 7.87
C ALA A 107 10.46 -32.96 8.16
N PHE A 108 9.60 -33.16 7.15
CA PHE A 108 8.35 -33.90 7.31
C PHE A 108 8.61 -35.36 7.68
N SER A 109 9.50 -36.03 6.95
CA SER A 109 9.86 -37.44 7.23
C SER A 109 10.44 -37.59 8.64
N ILE A 110 11.35 -36.70 9.05
CA ILE A 110 11.97 -36.73 10.38
C ILE A 110 10.94 -36.48 11.47
N LEU A 111 10.11 -35.43 11.35
CA LEU A 111 9.11 -35.09 12.37
C LEU A 111 8.03 -36.16 12.49
N THR A 112 7.58 -36.75 11.38
CA THR A 112 6.59 -37.84 11.39
C THR A 112 7.15 -39.05 12.11
N ALA A 113 8.34 -39.52 11.73
CA ALA A 113 8.98 -40.65 12.39
C ALA A 113 9.31 -40.36 13.87
N ASN A 114 9.60 -39.09 14.22
CA ASN A 114 9.87 -38.72 15.59
C ASN A 114 8.61 -38.72 16.47
N ILE A 115 7.45 -38.33 15.93
CA ILE A 115 6.16 -38.44 16.64
C ILE A 115 5.85 -39.91 16.93
N ASP A 116 6.02 -40.81 15.96
CA ASP A 116 5.76 -42.25 16.16
C ASP A 116 6.69 -42.84 17.22
N ARG A 117 7.98 -42.47 17.20
CA ARG A 117 8.94 -42.90 18.22
C ARG A 117 8.64 -42.32 19.59
N SER A 118 8.22 -41.06 19.67
CA SER A 118 7.90 -40.43 20.95
C SER A 118 6.70 -41.07 21.61
N ILE A 119 5.66 -41.39 20.84
CA ILE A 119 4.51 -42.15 21.33
C ILE A 119 4.94 -43.54 21.80
N ARG A 120 5.80 -44.24 21.04
CA ARG A 120 6.26 -45.59 21.38
C ARG A 120 7.08 -45.66 22.67
N TYR A 121 8.04 -44.73 22.86
CA TYR A 121 9.02 -44.83 23.93
C TYR A 121 8.72 -43.96 25.16
N LEU A 122 7.98 -42.85 25.00
CA LEU A 122 7.65 -41.94 26.10
C LEU A 122 6.14 -41.91 26.41
N GLY A 123 5.30 -42.32 25.46
CA GLY A 123 3.85 -42.29 25.56
C GLY A 123 3.21 -41.06 24.90
N GLU A 124 1.91 -41.17 24.61
CA GLU A 124 1.16 -40.15 23.86
C GLU A 124 1.03 -38.81 24.61
N THR A 125 1.06 -38.85 25.94
CA THR A 125 0.91 -37.65 26.78
C THR A 125 2.24 -37.04 27.24
N ASP A 126 3.40 -37.54 26.80
CA ASP A 126 4.69 -36.96 27.19
C ASP A 126 4.92 -35.57 26.55
N VAL A 127 5.63 -34.70 27.27
CA VAL A 127 5.90 -33.30 26.85
C VAL A 127 6.76 -33.24 25.59
N SER A 128 7.69 -34.18 25.40
CA SER A 128 8.49 -34.28 24.18
C SER A 128 7.66 -34.78 22.98
N THR A 129 6.62 -35.60 23.22
CA THR A 129 5.60 -35.93 22.20
C THR A 129 4.80 -34.68 21.80
N ALA A 130 4.38 -33.86 22.77
CA ALA A 130 3.71 -32.59 22.49
C ALA A 130 4.60 -31.63 21.68
N MET A 131 5.91 -31.58 21.97
CA MET A 131 6.87 -30.78 21.20
C MET A 131 6.96 -31.26 19.75
N ALA A 132 7.05 -32.57 19.51
CA ALA A 132 7.12 -33.14 18.16
C ALA A 132 5.87 -32.79 17.34
N ILE A 133 4.67 -32.96 17.94
CA ILE A 133 3.39 -32.58 17.33
C ILE A 133 3.35 -31.06 17.05
N ASN A 134 3.82 -30.23 17.98
CA ASN A 134 3.90 -28.78 17.76
C ASN A 134 4.85 -28.42 16.59
N LYS A 135 6.00 -29.07 16.46
CA LYS A 135 6.92 -28.85 15.33
C LYS A 135 6.28 -29.27 14.00
N MET A 136 5.50 -30.35 13.98
CA MET A 136 4.69 -30.72 12.82
C MET A 136 3.61 -29.67 12.50
N GLY A 137 2.99 -29.07 13.52
CA GLY A 137 2.08 -27.94 13.34
C GLY A 137 2.75 -26.73 12.65
N LEU A 138 3.98 -26.38 13.05
CA LEU A 138 4.77 -25.33 12.39
C LEU A 138 5.09 -25.69 10.94
N TRP A 139 5.40 -26.96 10.66
CA TRP A 139 5.62 -27.43 9.30
C TRP A 139 4.37 -27.25 8.42
N TYR A 140 3.19 -27.67 8.90
CA TYR A 140 1.92 -27.49 8.18
C TYR A 140 1.59 -26.02 7.96
N MET A 141 1.85 -25.17 8.95
CA MET A 141 1.66 -23.73 8.85
C MET A 141 2.57 -23.13 7.77
N ASP A 142 3.83 -23.54 7.69
CA ASP A 142 4.73 -23.08 6.63
C ASP A 142 4.26 -23.51 5.23
N GLN A 143 3.61 -24.68 5.11
CA GLN A 143 2.97 -25.15 3.87
C GLN A 143 1.66 -24.42 3.55
N GLY A 144 1.13 -23.61 4.47
CA GLY A 144 -0.17 -22.95 4.33
C GLY A 144 -1.37 -23.86 4.59
N ASP A 145 -1.16 -25.03 5.22
CA ASP A 145 -2.23 -25.91 5.70
C ASP A 145 -2.63 -25.56 7.14
N ASP A 146 -3.29 -24.41 7.27
CA ASP A 146 -3.68 -23.82 8.55
C ASP A 146 -4.59 -24.74 9.38
N GLU A 147 -5.40 -25.59 8.75
CA GLU A 147 -6.31 -26.51 9.44
C GLU A 147 -5.53 -27.61 10.15
N LYS A 148 -4.62 -28.30 9.43
CA LYS A 148 -3.75 -29.31 10.05
C LYS A 148 -2.81 -28.67 11.07
N ALA A 149 -2.32 -27.46 10.82
CA ALA A 149 -1.55 -26.71 11.80
C ALA A 149 -2.33 -26.47 13.09
N LYS A 150 -3.57 -25.96 13.00
CA LYS A 150 -4.47 -25.76 14.16
C LYS A 150 -4.73 -27.06 14.91
N ASN A 151 -5.01 -28.16 14.21
CA ASN A 151 -5.23 -29.46 14.84
C ASN A 151 -4.00 -29.93 15.63
N ASN A 152 -2.80 -29.85 15.04
CA ASN A 152 -1.56 -30.20 15.72
C ASN A 152 -1.30 -29.30 16.93
N PHE A 153 -1.48 -27.97 16.81
CA PHE A 153 -1.29 -27.06 17.94
C PHE A 153 -2.30 -27.31 19.07
N ASN A 154 -3.56 -27.61 18.76
CA ASN A 154 -4.56 -27.99 19.75
C ASN A 154 -4.23 -29.32 20.44
N LYS A 155 -3.77 -30.34 19.69
CA LYS A 155 -3.34 -31.61 20.28
C LYS A 155 -2.14 -31.41 21.22
N ALA A 156 -1.14 -30.64 20.80
CA ALA A 156 0.02 -30.30 21.64
C ALA A 156 -0.39 -29.51 22.89
N LEU A 157 -1.29 -28.53 22.75
CA LEU A 157 -1.84 -27.76 23.88
C LEU A 157 -2.58 -28.67 24.87
N TRP A 158 -3.41 -29.58 24.38
CA TRP A 158 -4.14 -30.52 25.22
C TRP A 158 -3.20 -31.40 26.05
N ILE A 159 -2.16 -31.96 25.42
CA ILE A 159 -1.14 -32.75 26.13
C ILE A 159 -0.48 -31.90 27.22
N ARG A 160 -0.02 -30.68 26.87
CA ARG A 160 0.63 -29.76 27.81
C ARG A 160 -0.25 -29.40 28.99
N LYS A 161 -1.54 -29.11 28.77
CA LYS A 161 -2.49 -28.81 29.86
C LYS A 161 -2.77 -30.01 30.76
N LYS A 162 -2.62 -31.23 30.24
CA LYS A 162 -2.82 -32.47 31.00
C LYS A 162 -1.61 -32.83 31.86
N THR A 163 -0.39 -32.51 31.41
CA THR A 163 0.85 -32.98 32.05
C THR A 163 1.67 -31.90 32.75
N LEU A 164 1.44 -30.63 32.45
CA LEU A 164 2.19 -29.51 33.01
C LEU A 164 1.28 -28.67 33.95
N PRO A 165 1.87 -27.93 34.91
CA PRO A 165 1.15 -26.92 35.66
C PRO A 165 0.41 -25.94 34.74
N GLY A 166 -0.75 -25.43 35.18
CA GLY A 166 -1.64 -24.61 34.35
C GLY A 166 -1.05 -23.28 33.87
N ASP A 167 0.03 -22.82 34.49
CA ASP A 167 0.83 -21.65 34.17
C ASP A 167 2.19 -22.03 33.53
N HIS A 168 2.41 -23.26 33.08
CA HIS A 168 3.67 -23.62 32.45
C HIS A 168 3.90 -22.85 31.13
N ILE A 169 5.13 -22.37 30.91
CA ILE A 169 5.50 -21.55 29.74
C ILE A 169 5.10 -22.18 28.38
N ASP A 170 5.19 -23.50 28.27
CA ASP A 170 4.82 -24.24 27.05
C ASP A 170 3.35 -24.09 26.67
N ILE A 171 2.46 -23.89 27.65
CA ILE A 171 1.04 -23.61 27.40
C ILE A 171 0.89 -22.23 26.75
N GLY A 172 1.62 -21.23 27.25
CA GLY A 172 1.67 -19.89 26.65
C GLY A 172 2.14 -19.92 25.20
N TRP A 173 3.18 -20.70 24.90
CA TRP A 173 3.68 -20.87 23.53
C TRP A 173 2.74 -21.64 22.60
N SER A 174 1.99 -22.61 23.13
CA SER A 174 0.90 -23.24 22.37
C SER A 174 -0.17 -22.22 21.98
N TYR A 175 -0.59 -21.35 22.92
CA TYR A 175 -1.53 -20.27 22.61
C TYR A 175 -0.96 -19.27 21.60
N ASN A 176 0.33 -18.91 21.70
CA ASN A 176 0.99 -18.08 20.70
C ASN A 176 0.93 -18.70 19.28
N ASN A 177 1.18 -20.00 19.13
CA ASN A 177 1.12 -20.67 17.82
C ASN A 177 -0.31 -20.74 17.26
N LEU A 178 -1.31 -20.92 18.13
CA LEU A 178 -2.72 -20.80 17.76
C LEU A 178 -3.08 -19.37 17.33
N GLY A 179 -2.53 -18.35 17.99
CA GLY A 179 -2.67 -16.96 17.58
C GLY A 179 -2.05 -16.72 16.20
N LEU A 180 -0.83 -17.24 15.96
CA LEU A 180 -0.09 -17.07 14.71
C LEU A 180 -0.80 -17.72 13.52
N VAL A 181 -1.30 -18.95 13.66
CA VAL A 181 -2.04 -19.60 12.57
C VAL A 181 -3.36 -18.90 12.28
N ASN A 182 -4.06 -18.37 13.30
CA ASN A 182 -5.28 -17.60 13.07
C ASN A 182 -4.99 -16.23 12.44
N TYR A 183 -3.86 -15.60 12.77
CA TYR A 183 -3.38 -14.40 12.08
C TYR A 183 -3.12 -14.68 10.60
N ASN A 184 -2.42 -15.78 10.27
CA ASN A 184 -2.16 -16.18 8.88
C ASN A 184 -3.45 -16.48 8.11
N SER A 185 -4.43 -17.10 8.76
CA SER A 185 -5.76 -17.35 8.17
C SER A 185 -6.64 -16.08 8.05
N GLY A 186 -6.23 -14.94 8.60
CA GLY A 186 -7.00 -13.70 8.61
C GLY A 186 -8.08 -13.58 9.70
N TYR A 187 -8.14 -14.54 10.63
CA TYR A 187 -9.04 -14.49 11.79
C TYR A 187 -8.45 -13.61 12.91
N PHE A 188 -8.33 -12.31 12.64
CA PHE A 188 -7.63 -11.35 13.51
C PHE A 188 -8.16 -11.27 14.94
N THR A 189 -9.48 -11.28 15.13
CA THR A 189 -10.10 -11.26 16.48
C THR A 189 -9.71 -12.49 17.27
N LEU A 190 -9.76 -13.67 16.65
CA LEU A 190 -9.40 -14.92 17.30
C LEU A 190 -7.88 -15.00 17.56
N ALA A 191 -7.06 -14.44 16.67
CA ALA A 191 -5.63 -14.32 16.89
C ALA A 191 -5.30 -13.49 18.15
N LEU A 192 -5.95 -12.33 18.32
CA LEU A 192 -5.80 -11.50 19.51
C LEU A 192 -6.25 -12.22 20.78
N GLN A 193 -7.38 -12.93 20.76
CA GLN A 193 -7.84 -13.73 21.91
C GLN A 193 -6.80 -14.77 22.35
N TYR A 194 -6.19 -15.48 21.41
CA TYR A 194 -5.12 -16.44 21.73
C TYR A 194 -3.85 -15.75 22.23
N TYR A 195 -3.49 -14.59 21.69
CA TYR A 195 -2.35 -13.82 22.21
C TYR A 195 -2.61 -13.30 23.63
N ASP A 196 -3.83 -12.88 23.96
CA ASP A 196 -4.21 -12.47 25.32
C ASP A 196 -4.15 -13.67 26.29
N GLN A 197 -4.58 -14.85 25.87
CA GLN A 197 -4.42 -16.08 26.65
C GLN A 197 -2.94 -16.41 26.90
N ALA A 198 -2.10 -16.30 25.88
CA ALA A 198 -0.65 -16.49 26.00
C ALA A 198 -0.03 -15.46 26.95
N LEU A 199 -0.45 -14.19 26.85
CA LEU A 199 0.03 -13.09 27.67
C LEU A 199 -0.30 -13.34 29.14
N GLY A 200 -1.54 -13.75 29.43
CA GLY A 200 -1.97 -14.10 30.78
C GLY A 200 -1.17 -15.25 31.39
N VAL A 201 -0.75 -16.24 30.60
CA VAL A 201 0.18 -17.29 31.08
C VAL A 201 1.53 -16.67 31.41
N PHE A 202 2.18 -16.00 30.46
CA PHE A 202 3.54 -15.48 30.68
C PHE A 202 3.62 -14.45 31.82
N MET A 203 2.61 -13.60 31.99
CA MET A 203 2.56 -12.65 33.11
C MET A 203 2.54 -13.35 34.47
N ARG A 204 1.85 -14.49 34.59
CA ARG A 204 1.82 -15.28 35.84
C ARG A 204 3.11 -16.05 36.10
N THR A 205 3.73 -16.58 35.04
CA THR A 205 4.87 -17.50 35.18
C THR A 205 6.22 -16.81 35.30
N ILE A 206 6.46 -15.80 34.47
CA ILE A 206 7.79 -15.19 34.26
C ILE A 206 7.77 -13.66 34.34
N GLY A 207 6.61 -13.07 34.62
CA GLY A 207 6.45 -11.63 34.81
C GLY A 207 6.30 -10.82 33.52
N GLU A 208 5.94 -9.54 33.70
CA GLU A 208 5.62 -8.59 32.63
C GLU A 208 6.83 -8.15 31.79
N ASN A 209 8.02 -8.10 32.39
CA ASN A 209 9.26 -7.65 31.75
C ASN A 209 10.05 -8.86 31.25
N SER A 210 9.41 -9.70 30.44
CA SER A 210 10.01 -10.93 29.91
C SER A 210 10.00 -10.95 28.38
N SER A 211 10.93 -11.69 27.78
CA SER A 211 11.02 -11.75 26.32
C SER A 211 9.77 -12.31 25.64
N PRO A 212 9.10 -13.36 26.15
CA PRO A 212 7.84 -13.85 25.57
C PRO A 212 6.74 -12.77 25.54
N VAL A 213 6.66 -11.90 26.56
CA VAL A 213 5.72 -10.78 26.57
C VAL A 213 6.07 -9.76 25.47
N ALA A 214 7.35 -9.47 25.25
CA ALA A 214 7.78 -8.60 24.15
C ALA A 214 7.45 -9.19 22.77
N VAL A 215 7.58 -10.51 22.60
CA VAL A 215 7.19 -11.22 21.36
C VAL A 215 5.68 -11.11 21.12
N LEU A 216 4.85 -11.36 22.13
CA LEU A 216 3.38 -11.25 21.99
C LEU A 216 2.95 -9.84 21.61
N ASN A 217 3.56 -8.81 22.20
CA ASN A 217 3.27 -7.42 21.82
C ASN A 217 3.60 -7.16 20.34
N ASN A 218 4.72 -7.66 19.81
CA ASN A 218 5.02 -7.56 18.38
C ASN A 218 4.01 -8.32 17.50
N ASN A 219 3.51 -9.47 17.98
CA ASN A 219 2.51 -10.26 17.25
C ASN A 219 1.16 -9.55 17.22
N MET A 220 0.71 -9.02 18.35
CA MET A 220 -0.51 -8.20 18.45
C MET A 220 -0.40 -6.94 17.59
N ALA A 221 0.76 -6.28 17.60
CA ALA A 221 1.02 -5.15 16.70
C ALA A 221 0.87 -5.53 15.23
N SER A 222 1.38 -6.69 14.82
CA SER A 222 1.25 -7.19 13.45
C SER A 222 -0.21 -7.45 13.07
N VAL A 223 -1.05 -7.90 14.02
CA VAL A 223 -2.51 -8.01 13.83
C VAL A 223 -3.14 -6.64 13.63
N TYR A 224 -2.83 -5.67 14.49
CA TYR A 224 -3.37 -4.31 14.37
C TYR A 224 -2.92 -3.61 13.08
N GLN A 225 -1.67 -3.80 12.65
CA GLN A 225 -1.20 -3.32 11.34
C GLN A 225 -1.98 -3.94 10.18
N ALA A 226 -2.29 -5.23 10.25
CA ALA A 226 -3.08 -5.92 9.24
C ALA A 226 -4.54 -5.43 9.20
N GLN A 227 -5.08 -5.02 10.34
CA GLN A 227 -6.40 -4.39 10.45
C GLN A 227 -6.41 -2.90 10.06
N GLY A 228 -5.26 -2.29 9.77
CA GLY A 228 -5.14 -0.85 9.49
C GLY A 228 -5.12 0.04 10.74
N ASN A 229 -5.13 -0.54 11.95
CA ASN A 229 -5.04 0.21 13.19
C ASN A 229 -3.57 0.50 13.55
N HIS A 230 -2.99 1.50 12.89
CA HIS A 230 -1.57 1.83 13.03
C HIS A 230 -1.19 2.40 14.41
N GLU A 231 -2.12 3.06 15.10
CA GLU A 231 -1.89 3.63 16.43
C GLU A 231 -1.73 2.54 17.48
N LYS A 232 -2.69 1.60 17.56
CA LYS A 232 -2.57 0.44 18.46
C LYS A 232 -1.35 -0.42 18.11
N ALA A 233 -1.03 -0.55 16.82
CA ALA A 233 0.18 -1.23 16.42
C ALA A 233 1.44 -0.55 17.02
N LEU A 234 1.56 0.78 16.90
CA LEU A 234 2.69 1.52 17.47
C LEU A 234 2.75 1.44 19.00
N GLU A 235 1.60 1.46 19.68
CA GLU A 235 1.51 1.26 21.13
C GLU A 235 2.13 -0.07 21.56
N HIS A 236 1.69 -1.18 20.94
CA HIS A 236 2.21 -2.51 21.22
C HIS A 236 3.69 -2.65 20.84
N ILE A 237 4.13 -2.07 19.71
CA ILE A 237 5.56 -2.10 19.33
C ILE A 237 6.41 -1.34 20.35
N ASN A 238 5.94 -0.18 20.83
CA ASN A 238 6.63 0.61 21.85
C ASN A 238 6.71 -0.14 23.19
N ARG A 239 5.65 -0.84 23.59
CA ARG A 239 5.69 -1.70 24.79
C ARG A 239 6.72 -2.82 24.65
N SER A 240 6.76 -3.49 23.51
CA SER A 240 7.80 -4.51 23.21
C SER A 240 9.21 -3.92 23.22
N LEU A 241 9.38 -2.72 22.63
CA LEU A 241 10.65 -2.01 22.58
C LEU A 241 11.15 -1.66 23.99
N GLN A 242 10.27 -1.15 24.86
CA GLN A 242 10.58 -0.83 26.25
C GLN A 242 11.02 -2.08 27.01
N ILE A 243 10.27 -3.19 26.93
CA ILE A 243 10.63 -4.45 27.58
C ILE A 243 12.02 -4.92 27.11
N ARG A 244 12.28 -4.91 25.81
CA ARG A 244 13.58 -5.34 25.25
C ARG A 244 14.73 -4.41 25.66
N LYS A 245 14.50 -3.10 25.77
CA LYS A 245 15.51 -2.17 26.30
C LYS A 245 15.82 -2.44 27.76
N THR A 246 14.80 -2.72 28.58
CA THR A 246 14.98 -3.09 29.99
C THR A 246 15.76 -4.39 30.14
N LEU A 247 15.45 -5.40 29.31
CA LEU A 247 16.09 -6.72 29.38
C LEU A 247 17.53 -6.76 28.85
N PHE A 248 17.80 -6.07 27.75
CA PHE A 248 19.04 -6.27 26.99
C PHE A 248 19.85 -5.00 26.74
N GLY A 249 19.34 -3.83 27.15
CA GLY A 249 19.96 -2.53 26.87
C GLY A 249 19.54 -1.91 25.54
N SER A 250 19.91 -0.64 25.35
CA SER A 250 19.42 0.21 24.24
C SER A 250 20.08 -0.04 22.88
N ASP A 251 21.14 -0.86 22.83
CA ASP A 251 21.85 -1.21 21.59
C ASP A 251 21.72 -2.68 21.21
N HIS A 252 20.81 -3.41 21.86
CA HIS A 252 20.68 -4.84 21.63
C HIS A 252 20.04 -5.16 20.27
N VAL A 253 20.51 -6.25 19.65
CA VAL A 253 20.12 -6.66 18.30
C VAL A 253 18.63 -6.95 18.14
N THR A 254 17.97 -7.32 19.24
CA THR A 254 16.53 -7.57 19.30
C THR A 254 15.71 -6.30 19.02
N LEU A 255 16.26 -5.11 19.20
CA LEU A 255 15.55 -3.86 18.90
C LEU A 255 15.33 -3.67 17.39
N SER A 256 16.12 -4.33 16.54
CA SER A 256 16.00 -4.24 15.08
C SER A 256 14.63 -4.69 14.54
N GLU A 257 13.99 -5.66 15.19
CA GLU A 257 12.63 -6.10 14.87
C GLU A 257 11.60 -5.01 15.16
N ASN A 258 11.69 -4.38 16.34
CA ASN A 258 10.81 -3.29 16.72
C ASN A 258 10.96 -2.13 15.73
N TYR A 259 12.20 -1.74 15.39
CA TYR A 259 12.43 -0.72 14.37
C TYR A 259 11.85 -1.10 13.01
N THR A 260 12.01 -2.35 12.58
CA THR A 260 11.41 -2.83 11.33
C THR A 260 9.88 -2.76 11.37
N LEU A 261 9.24 -3.21 12.45
CA LEU A 261 7.79 -3.15 12.62
C LEU A 261 7.27 -1.72 12.67
N MET A 262 7.95 -0.82 13.40
CA MET A 262 7.63 0.60 13.42
C MET A 262 7.77 1.21 12.02
N GLY A 263 8.87 0.88 11.32
CA GLY A 263 9.12 1.35 9.96
C GLY A 263 7.99 0.96 9.02
N THR A 264 7.50 -0.27 9.12
CA THR A 264 6.32 -0.73 8.36
C THR A 264 5.05 0.02 8.74
N ALA A 265 4.81 0.27 10.04
CA ALA A 265 3.66 1.07 10.49
C ALA A 265 3.71 2.48 9.88
N TYR A 266 4.86 3.15 9.97
CA TYR A 266 5.05 4.48 9.41
C TYR A 266 4.93 4.51 7.88
N LEU A 267 5.50 3.51 7.18
CA LEU A 267 5.37 3.39 5.73
C LEU A 267 3.90 3.27 5.32
N ARG A 268 3.11 2.45 6.04
CA ARG A 268 1.67 2.30 5.80
C ARG A 268 0.86 3.55 6.15
N LYS A 269 1.31 4.33 7.12
CA LYS A 269 0.75 5.66 7.39
C LYS A 269 1.15 6.69 6.33
N GLY A 270 2.04 6.38 5.39
CA GLY A 270 2.58 7.32 4.41
C GLY A 270 3.74 8.18 4.95
N GLU A 271 4.18 7.98 6.19
CA GLU A 271 5.32 8.68 6.80
C GLU A 271 6.65 8.05 6.34
N MET A 272 6.99 8.29 5.06
CA MET A 272 8.08 7.60 4.37
C MET A 272 9.45 7.83 5.03
N ASN A 273 9.76 9.07 5.42
CA ASN A 273 11.06 9.41 6.00
C ASN A 273 11.29 8.69 7.33
N GLN A 274 10.26 8.64 8.17
CA GLN A 274 10.32 7.93 9.44
C GLN A 274 10.50 6.43 9.22
N ALA A 275 9.82 5.87 8.21
CA ALA A 275 9.98 4.47 7.83
C ALA A 275 11.43 4.14 7.42
N PHE A 276 12.02 4.92 6.51
CA PHE A 276 13.38 4.69 6.04
C PHE A 276 14.41 4.82 7.16
N LYS A 277 14.25 5.79 8.06
CA LYS A 277 15.12 5.92 9.25
C LYS A 277 15.10 4.65 10.08
N LEU A 278 13.91 4.15 10.40
CA LEU A 278 13.75 2.97 11.24
C LEU A 278 14.28 1.70 10.55
N TYR A 279 14.07 1.54 9.25
CA TYR A 279 14.66 0.43 8.49
C TYR A 279 16.19 0.50 8.46
N ASN A 280 16.78 1.69 8.29
CA ASN A 280 18.23 1.87 8.33
C ASN A 280 18.81 1.65 9.74
N GLN A 281 18.09 2.05 10.80
CA GLN A 281 18.47 1.73 12.18
C GLN A 281 18.47 0.21 12.40
N ALA A 282 17.43 -0.50 11.94
CA ALA A 282 17.37 -1.96 12.00
C ALA A 282 18.54 -2.61 11.24
N LEU A 283 18.83 -2.14 10.03
CA LEU A 283 19.95 -2.61 9.22
C LEU A 283 21.30 -2.40 9.93
N SER A 284 21.56 -1.19 10.43
CA SER A 284 22.82 -0.84 11.10
C SER A 284 23.06 -1.69 12.35
N VAL A 285 22.02 -1.94 13.14
CA VAL A 285 22.10 -2.82 14.32
C VAL A 285 22.46 -4.25 13.93
N ASN A 286 21.78 -4.82 12.93
CA ASN A 286 22.02 -6.20 12.49
C ASN A 286 23.37 -6.37 11.78
N GLU A 287 23.76 -5.39 10.97
CA GLU A 287 25.06 -5.38 10.27
C GLU A 287 26.22 -5.34 11.26
N ARG A 288 26.18 -4.44 12.27
CA ARG A 288 27.24 -4.36 13.29
C ARG A 288 27.38 -5.66 14.10
N LYS A 289 26.28 -6.36 14.36
CA LYS A 289 26.28 -7.58 15.19
C LYS A 289 26.68 -8.83 14.42
N TYR A 290 26.13 -9.03 13.22
CA TYR A 290 26.24 -10.29 12.48
C TYR A 290 27.07 -10.20 11.19
N GLY A 291 27.37 -8.99 10.73
CA GLY A 291 28.02 -8.74 9.45
C GLY A 291 27.08 -8.88 8.24
N LEU A 292 27.54 -8.39 7.09
CA LEU A 292 26.78 -8.29 5.84
C LEU A 292 26.26 -9.63 5.28
N GLY A 293 26.92 -10.74 5.64
CA GLY A 293 26.60 -12.08 5.14
C GLY A 293 25.43 -12.78 5.83
N HIS A 294 24.93 -12.24 6.95
CA HIS A 294 23.93 -12.93 7.77
C HIS A 294 22.51 -12.84 7.17
N PRO A 295 21.66 -13.89 7.27
CA PRO A 295 20.31 -13.89 6.70
C PRO A 295 19.39 -12.78 7.19
N THR A 296 19.56 -12.36 8.45
CA THR A 296 18.78 -11.24 9.03
C THR A 296 19.05 -9.92 8.30
N VAL A 297 20.28 -9.69 7.86
CA VAL A 297 20.62 -8.53 7.03
C VAL A 297 19.95 -8.63 5.66
N GLY A 298 19.82 -9.84 5.10
CA GLY A 298 19.00 -10.10 3.91
C GLY A 298 17.53 -9.67 4.08
N ASN A 299 16.94 -9.91 5.26
CA ASN A 299 15.58 -9.43 5.58
C ASN A 299 15.51 -7.89 5.58
N ASN A 300 16.52 -7.21 6.12
CA ASN A 300 16.58 -5.74 6.10
C ASN A 300 16.65 -5.21 4.66
N TYR A 301 17.49 -5.79 3.80
CA TYR A 301 17.55 -5.41 2.39
C TYR A 301 16.23 -5.65 1.65
N TYR A 302 15.55 -6.77 1.91
CA TYR A 302 14.24 -7.02 1.32
C TYR A 302 13.22 -5.94 1.75
N ASN A 303 13.15 -5.60 3.04
CA ASN A 303 12.22 -4.59 3.54
C ASN A 303 12.54 -3.18 3.00
N LEU A 304 13.82 -2.83 2.86
CA LEU A 304 14.24 -1.59 2.20
C LEU A 304 13.86 -1.58 0.72
N GLY A 305 14.10 -2.69 0.01
CA GLY A 305 13.69 -2.84 -1.39
C GLY A 305 12.19 -2.65 -1.57
N PHE A 306 11.39 -3.24 -0.67
CA PHE A 306 9.95 -3.05 -0.62
C PHE A 306 9.58 -1.58 -0.38
N ALA A 307 10.18 -0.93 0.63
CA ALA A 307 9.92 0.48 0.91
C ALA A 307 10.26 1.38 -0.30
N PHE A 308 11.39 1.13 -0.98
CA PHE A 308 11.77 1.85 -2.19
C PHE A 308 10.81 1.62 -3.36
N LYS A 309 10.28 0.40 -3.50
CA LYS A 309 9.26 0.09 -4.51
C LYS A 309 7.97 0.88 -4.27
N GLU A 310 7.50 0.95 -3.02
CA GLU A 310 6.29 1.68 -2.65
C GLU A 310 6.39 3.17 -2.95
N VAL A 311 7.56 3.78 -2.77
CA VAL A 311 7.80 5.20 -3.14
C VAL A 311 8.12 5.40 -4.62
N GLY A 312 8.03 4.35 -5.44
CA GLY A 312 8.26 4.40 -6.89
C GLY A 312 9.72 4.43 -7.34
N GLN A 313 10.68 4.26 -6.43
CA GLN A 313 12.11 4.19 -6.75
C GLN A 313 12.50 2.77 -7.18
N MET A 314 12.08 2.39 -8.38
CA MET A 314 12.18 1.00 -8.90
C MET A 314 13.62 0.48 -9.01
N ASP A 315 14.58 1.30 -9.45
CA ASP A 315 15.98 0.86 -9.62
C ASP A 315 16.70 0.66 -8.28
N THR A 316 16.42 1.53 -7.31
CA THR A 316 16.88 1.37 -5.92
C THR A 316 16.29 0.10 -5.32
N ALA A 317 14.98 -0.12 -5.49
CA ALA A 317 14.29 -1.32 -5.02
C ALA A 317 14.92 -2.60 -5.60
N LEU A 318 15.16 -2.62 -6.91
CA LEU A 318 15.80 -3.74 -7.60
C LEU A 318 17.18 -4.07 -7.02
N SER A 319 17.98 -3.05 -6.72
CA SER A 319 19.31 -3.20 -6.13
C SER A 319 19.25 -3.88 -4.75
N TYR A 320 18.36 -3.40 -3.89
CA TYR A 320 18.14 -3.99 -2.56
C TYR A 320 17.60 -5.42 -2.62
N TYR A 321 16.66 -5.69 -3.53
CA TYR A 321 16.18 -7.06 -3.74
C TYR A 321 17.27 -8.00 -4.25
N ARG A 322 18.19 -7.53 -5.10
CA ARG A 322 19.36 -8.32 -5.52
C ARG A 322 20.31 -8.63 -4.36
N TYR A 323 20.54 -7.67 -3.46
CA TYR A 323 21.32 -7.92 -2.24
C TYR A 323 20.66 -8.97 -1.34
N ALA A 324 19.34 -8.86 -1.12
CA ALA A 324 18.58 -9.85 -0.36
C ALA A 324 18.64 -11.25 -1.02
N LEU A 325 18.42 -11.32 -2.34
CA LEU A 325 18.48 -12.55 -3.13
C LEU A 325 19.85 -13.22 -3.00
N ASN A 326 20.94 -12.49 -3.18
CA ASN A 326 22.30 -13.05 -3.11
C ASN A 326 22.63 -13.54 -1.70
N ASN A 327 22.28 -12.77 -0.67
CA ASN A 327 22.47 -13.15 0.73
C ASN A 327 21.72 -14.45 1.05
N TRP A 328 20.43 -14.54 0.69
CA TRP A 328 19.63 -15.73 0.97
C TRP A 328 20.02 -16.94 0.13
N LYS A 329 20.46 -16.77 -1.12
CA LYS A 329 20.99 -17.87 -1.94
C LYS A 329 22.19 -18.53 -1.25
N LYS A 330 23.09 -17.73 -0.69
CA LYS A 330 24.28 -18.22 0.01
C LYS A 330 23.94 -18.98 1.30
N ASN A 331 22.93 -18.52 2.04
CA ASN A 331 22.62 -19.07 3.36
C ASN A 331 21.58 -20.20 3.35
N TYR A 332 20.62 -20.19 2.42
CA TYR A 332 19.52 -21.15 2.39
C TYR A 332 19.49 -22.02 1.12
N GLY A 333 20.30 -21.67 0.12
CA GLY A 333 20.29 -22.33 -1.19
C GLY A 333 19.16 -21.85 -2.11
N LEU A 334 19.15 -22.41 -3.33
CA LEU A 334 18.30 -21.93 -4.44
C LEU A 334 16.82 -22.33 -4.32
N LYS A 335 16.50 -23.36 -3.53
CA LYS A 335 15.14 -23.91 -3.42
C LYS A 335 14.34 -23.31 -2.26
N HIS A 336 14.91 -22.38 -1.49
CA HIS A 336 14.23 -21.83 -0.31
C HIS A 336 13.07 -20.90 -0.71
N PRO A 337 11.90 -20.95 -0.02
CA PRO A 337 10.75 -20.07 -0.29
C PRO A 337 11.03 -18.57 -0.28
N VAL A 338 12.06 -18.11 0.44
CA VAL A 338 12.47 -16.69 0.41
C VAL A 338 12.98 -16.28 -0.97
N ILE A 339 13.60 -17.21 -1.72
CA ILE A 339 14.11 -16.99 -3.07
C ILE A 339 12.95 -16.77 -4.03
N ALA A 340 11.90 -17.58 -3.93
CA ALA A 340 10.69 -17.41 -4.74
C ALA A 340 10.04 -16.05 -4.47
N ARG A 341 9.91 -15.64 -3.19
CA ARG A 341 9.32 -14.35 -2.82
C ARG A 341 10.09 -13.15 -3.37
N VAL A 342 11.41 -13.11 -3.24
CA VAL A 342 12.18 -11.99 -3.80
C VAL A 342 12.26 -12.05 -5.32
N SER A 343 12.20 -13.25 -5.91
CA SER A 343 12.13 -13.40 -7.37
C SER A 343 10.83 -12.82 -7.90
N ASP A 344 9.70 -13.11 -7.27
CA ASP A 344 8.39 -12.53 -7.59
C ASP A 344 8.43 -10.99 -7.55
N GLU A 345 8.98 -10.40 -6.48
CA GLU A 345 9.15 -8.94 -6.37
C GLU A 345 10.03 -8.35 -7.48
N ILE A 346 11.12 -9.04 -7.85
CA ILE A 346 11.99 -8.63 -8.97
C ILE A 346 11.27 -8.76 -10.31
N GLY A 347 10.49 -9.84 -10.49
CA GLY A 347 9.69 -10.08 -11.69
C GLY A 347 8.66 -8.97 -11.91
N GLU A 348 8.00 -8.51 -10.85
CA GLU A 348 7.10 -7.35 -10.90
C GLU A 348 7.81 -6.07 -11.33
N LEU A 349 9.00 -5.77 -10.81
CA LEU A 349 9.76 -4.59 -11.23
C LEU A 349 10.12 -4.65 -12.72
N PHE A 350 10.47 -5.84 -13.23
CA PHE A 350 10.72 -6.03 -14.65
C PHE A 350 9.44 -5.90 -15.49
N LEU A 351 8.31 -6.41 -15.00
CA LEU A 351 7.02 -6.25 -15.66
C LEU A 351 6.62 -4.76 -15.76
N GLU A 352 6.82 -3.99 -14.70
CA GLU A 352 6.57 -2.54 -14.69
C GLU A 352 7.48 -1.76 -15.65
N LYS A 353 8.71 -2.26 -15.88
CA LYS A 353 9.65 -1.74 -16.89
C LYS A 353 9.39 -2.28 -18.31
N ASN A 354 8.29 -3.02 -18.53
CA ASN A 354 7.96 -3.70 -19.79
C ASN A 354 9.03 -4.69 -20.28
N MET A 355 9.87 -5.22 -19.37
CA MET A 355 10.90 -6.21 -19.66
C MET A 355 10.32 -7.63 -19.46
N TYR A 356 9.46 -8.05 -20.38
CA TYR A 356 8.60 -9.22 -20.21
C TYR A 356 9.35 -10.55 -20.07
N ASP A 357 10.42 -10.77 -20.84
CA ASP A 357 11.20 -12.02 -20.75
C ASP A 357 11.89 -12.18 -19.40
N SER A 358 12.41 -11.06 -18.87
CA SER A 358 12.99 -11.04 -17.52
C SER A 358 11.91 -11.29 -16.46
N ALA A 359 10.75 -10.64 -16.59
CA ALA A 359 9.63 -10.88 -15.68
C ALA A 359 9.21 -12.36 -15.66
N LEU A 360 8.99 -12.96 -16.84
CA LEU A 360 8.66 -14.38 -16.99
C LEU A 360 9.74 -15.29 -16.41
N PHE A 361 11.03 -14.97 -16.59
CA PHE A 361 12.11 -15.74 -16.00
C PHE A 361 12.00 -15.81 -14.47
N TYR A 362 11.80 -14.66 -13.81
CA TYR A 362 11.69 -14.62 -12.35
C TYR A 362 10.40 -15.28 -11.83
N PHE A 363 9.26 -15.05 -12.47
CA PHE A 363 8.00 -15.70 -12.09
C PHE A 363 8.04 -17.22 -12.28
N ASN A 364 8.64 -17.72 -13.37
CA ASN A 364 8.78 -19.16 -13.60
C ASN A 364 9.74 -19.82 -12.61
N ASN A 365 10.82 -19.13 -12.21
CA ASN A 365 11.71 -19.59 -11.16
C ASN A 365 10.98 -19.69 -9.81
N ALA A 366 10.20 -18.66 -9.45
CA ALA A 366 9.38 -18.68 -8.24
C ALA A 366 8.34 -19.81 -8.28
N LEU A 367 7.64 -19.97 -9.41
CA LEU A 367 6.67 -21.04 -9.63
C LEU A 367 7.30 -22.44 -9.50
N THR A 368 8.51 -22.63 -10.02
CA THR A 368 9.24 -23.90 -9.91
C THR A 368 9.56 -24.24 -8.45
N ILE A 369 9.96 -23.25 -7.65
CA ILE A 369 10.18 -23.43 -6.21
C ILE A 369 8.87 -23.80 -5.50
N TRP A 370 7.76 -23.15 -5.84
CA TRP A 370 6.46 -23.47 -5.24
C TRP A 370 5.89 -24.83 -5.68
N ASN A 371 6.11 -25.24 -6.93
CA ASN A 371 5.67 -26.54 -7.46
C ASN A 371 6.42 -27.72 -6.80
N ASN A 372 7.70 -27.52 -6.48
CA ASN A 372 8.52 -28.56 -5.84
C ASN A 372 8.31 -28.66 -4.33
N ARG A 373 7.31 -27.96 -3.78
CA ARG A 373 7.07 -27.90 -2.33
C ARG A 373 5.90 -28.83 -1.93
N PRO A 374 6.15 -29.92 -1.19
CA PRO A 374 5.13 -30.91 -0.86
C PRO A 374 4.10 -30.36 0.11
N GLY A 375 2.83 -30.64 -0.15
CA GLY A 375 1.72 -30.23 0.73
C GLY A 375 1.45 -28.72 0.75
N ALA A 376 2.16 -27.92 -0.05
CA ALA A 376 1.90 -26.49 -0.15
C ALA A 376 0.53 -26.24 -0.78
N LYS A 377 -0.42 -25.72 0.02
CA LYS A 377 -1.72 -25.29 -0.52
C LYS A 377 -1.49 -24.19 -1.56
N GLY A 378 -2.14 -24.34 -2.72
CA GLY A 378 -1.68 -23.76 -3.99
C GLY A 378 -1.70 -22.24 -4.13
N PHE A 379 -2.13 -21.47 -3.14
CA PHE A 379 -2.37 -20.03 -3.31
C PHE A 379 -1.15 -19.25 -3.79
N ARG A 380 0.08 -19.64 -3.39
CA ARG A 380 1.31 -19.01 -3.90
C ARG A 380 1.55 -19.32 -5.38
N ARG A 381 1.21 -20.53 -5.84
CA ARG A 381 1.24 -20.89 -7.26
C ARG A 381 0.20 -20.09 -8.05
N ALA A 382 -0.99 -19.90 -7.50
CA ALA A 382 -2.03 -19.07 -8.10
C ALA A 382 -1.56 -17.61 -8.30
N HIS A 383 -0.77 -17.10 -7.36
CA HIS A 383 -0.16 -15.78 -7.47
C HIS A 383 0.84 -15.71 -8.65
N GLU A 384 1.78 -16.65 -8.73
CA GLU A 384 2.72 -16.70 -9.87
C GLU A 384 2.00 -16.85 -11.20
N TYR A 385 0.98 -17.72 -11.28
CA TYR A 385 0.15 -17.86 -12.48
C TYR A 385 -0.54 -16.54 -12.85
N SER A 386 -1.03 -15.79 -11.88
CA SER A 386 -1.64 -14.47 -12.14
C SER A 386 -0.61 -13.48 -12.71
N HIS A 387 0.62 -13.47 -12.20
CA HIS A 387 1.69 -12.59 -12.72
C HIS A 387 2.18 -13.01 -14.11
N ILE A 388 2.32 -14.32 -14.36
CA ILE A 388 2.64 -14.85 -15.69
C ILE A 388 1.50 -14.50 -16.66
N GLY A 389 0.25 -14.69 -16.26
CA GLY A 389 -0.94 -14.33 -17.04
C GLY A 389 -0.98 -12.84 -17.37
N MET A 390 -0.64 -11.97 -16.42
CA MET A 390 -0.53 -10.52 -16.64
C MET A 390 0.60 -10.18 -17.61
N THR A 391 1.73 -10.86 -17.51
CA THR A 391 2.87 -10.66 -18.41
C THR A 391 2.50 -11.02 -19.84
N TYR A 392 1.88 -12.18 -20.07
CA TYR A 392 1.38 -12.55 -21.40
C TYR A 392 0.30 -11.59 -21.91
N LEU A 393 -0.56 -11.07 -21.04
CA LEU A 393 -1.55 -10.07 -21.42
C LEU A 393 -0.90 -8.81 -21.98
N LYS A 394 0.17 -8.33 -21.31
CA LYS A 394 0.95 -7.16 -21.72
C LYS A 394 1.75 -7.40 -23.01
N MET A 395 2.16 -8.64 -23.26
CA MET A 395 2.76 -9.07 -24.54
C MET A 395 1.73 -9.20 -25.68
N GLY A 396 0.42 -9.14 -25.38
CA GLY A 396 -0.66 -9.33 -26.34
C GLY A 396 -1.08 -10.79 -26.56
N ASP A 397 -0.49 -11.76 -25.85
CA ASP A 397 -0.88 -13.18 -25.89
C ASP A 397 -2.05 -13.43 -24.92
N VAL A 398 -3.23 -13.00 -25.34
CA VAL A 398 -4.47 -13.10 -24.54
C VAL A 398 -4.84 -14.56 -24.26
N LYS A 399 -4.56 -15.48 -25.18
CA LYS A 399 -4.87 -16.90 -25.01
C LYS A 399 -4.07 -17.50 -23.86
N LYS A 400 -2.74 -17.34 -23.85
CA LYS A 400 -1.93 -17.80 -22.71
C LYS A 400 -2.30 -17.09 -21.43
N SER A 401 -2.57 -15.78 -21.49
CA SER A 401 -3.01 -15.01 -20.33
C SER A 401 -4.24 -15.63 -19.66
N LEU A 402 -5.29 -15.93 -20.42
CA LEU A 402 -6.51 -16.56 -19.92
C LEU A 402 -6.24 -17.95 -19.33
N THR A 403 -5.42 -18.79 -19.99
CA THR A 403 -5.06 -20.11 -19.46
C THR A 403 -4.41 -20.01 -18.07
N TYR A 404 -3.46 -19.08 -17.89
CA TYR A 404 -2.82 -18.88 -16.59
C TYR A 404 -3.78 -18.28 -15.54
N TYR A 405 -4.67 -17.37 -15.94
CA TYR A 405 -5.69 -16.86 -15.02
C TYR A 405 -6.70 -17.94 -14.60
N GLU A 406 -7.07 -18.87 -15.48
CA GLU A 406 -7.94 -20.00 -15.15
C GLU A 406 -7.27 -20.95 -14.15
N GLN A 407 -5.97 -21.23 -14.33
CA GLN A 407 -5.19 -22.00 -13.36
C GLN A 407 -5.13 -21.31 -11.99
N ALA A 408 -4.88 -19.99 -11.98
CA ALA A 408 -4.89 -19.21 -10.75
C ALA A 408 -6.27 -19.21 -10.08
N LEU A 409 -7.34 -19.03 -10.86
CA LEU A 409 -8.72 -19.00 -10.37
C LEU A 409 -9.13 -20.34 -9.76
N SER A 410 -8.82 -21.46 -10.43
CA SER A 410 -9.13 -22.80 -9.94
C SER A 410 -8.55 -23.04 -8.54
N ILE A 411 -7.26 -22.71 -8.36
CA ILE A 411 -6.58 -22.85 -7.08
C ILE A 411 -7.16 -21.89 -6.03
N ASN A 412 -7.43 -20.64 -6.40
CA ASN A 412 -7.97 -19.65 -5.46
C ASN A 412 -9.40 -19.99 -5.02
N LEU A 413 -10.22 -20.58 -5.90
CA LEU A 413 -11.57 -21.06 -5.55
C LEU A 413 -11.51 -22.25 -4.59
N GLU A 414 -10.62 -23.21 -4.84
CA GLU A 414 -10.40 -24.36 -3.95
C GLU A 414 -9.96 -23.89 -2.55
N TYR A 415 -9.04 -22.93 -2.48
CA TYR A 415 -8.44 -22.51 -1.22
C TYR A 415 -9.28 -21.49 -0.44
N TYR A 416 -9.88 -20.52 -1.12
CA TYR A 416 -10.58 -19.40 -0.47
C TYR A 416 -12.11 -19.42 -0.62
N GLY A 417 -12.64 -20.27 -1.50
CA GLY A 417 -14.04 -20.19 -1.91
C GLY A 417 -14.36 -18.97 -2.78
N SER A 418 -15.63 -18.81 -3.14
CA SER A 418 -16.07 -17.82 -4.13
C SER A 418 -16.06 -16.36 -3.65
N LYS A 419 -16.03 -16.12 -2.34
CA LYS A 419 -16.14 -14.78 -1.75
C LYS A 419 -14.82 -14.32 -1.15
N HIS A 420 -13.85 -14.04 -2.02
CA HIS A 420 -12.49 -13.71 -1.61
C HIS A 420 -11.79 -12.71 -2.53
N LEU A 421 -10.86 -11.93 -1.96
CA LEU A 421 -10.09 -10.88 -2.66
C LEU A 421 -9.28 -11.42 -3.84
N GLU A 422 -8.60 -12.56 -3.66
CA GLU A 422 -7.77 -13.17 -4.71
C GLU A 422 -8.61 -13.77 -5.85
N VAL A 423 -9.81 -14.28 -5.53
CA VAL A 423 -10.77 -14.75 -6.54
C VAL A 423 -11.32 -13.57 -7.35
N SER A 424 -11.64 -12.47 -6.68
CA SER A 424 -12.03 -11.22 -7.34
C SER A 424 -10.96 -10.74 -8.32
N LEU A 425 -9.69 -10.74 -7.89
CA LEU A 425 -8.57 -10.31 -8.73
C LEU A 425 -8.43 -11.17 -9.99
N CYS A 426 -8.52 -12.50 -9.87
CA CYS A 426 -8.50 -13.39 -11.04
C CYS A 426 -9.63 -13.04 -12.02
N TYR A 427 -10.86 -12.87 -11.53
CA TYR A 427 -11.99 -12.49 -12.38
C TYR A 427 -11.81 -11.10 -13.02
N SER A 428 -11.30 -10.10 -12.29
CA SER A 428 -10.99 -8.79 -12.86
C SER A 428 -9.93 -8.88 -13.97
N ASN A 429 -8.89 -9.68 -13.78
CA ASN A 429 -7.84 -9.89 -14.77
C ASN A 429 -8.39 -10.58 -16.03
N MET A 430 -9.22 -11.62 -15.86
CA MET A 430 -9.92 -12.28 -16.97
C MET A 430 -10.87 -11.33 -17.69
N ALA A 431 -11.58 -10.46 -16.96
CA ALA A 431 -12.44 -9.45 -17.55
C ALA A 431 -11.65 -8.47 -18.43
N GLY A 432 -10.48 -8.02 -17.94
CA GLY A 432 -9.55 -7.19 -18.73
C GLY A 432 -9.04 -7.91 -19.99
N ALA A 433 -8.73 -9.20 -19.87
CA ALA A 433 -8.32 -10.02 -21.02
C ALA A 433 -9.42 -10.16 -22.08
N HIS A 434 -10.65 -10.46 -21.67
CA HIS A 434 -11.80 -10.52 -22.57
C HIS A 434 -12.14 -9.16 -23.20
N ARG A 435 -11.99 -8.06 -22.44
CA ARG A 435 -12.14 -6.69 -22.96
C ARG A 435 -11.17 -6.41 -24.11
N ILE A 436 -9.90 -6.81 -23.99
CA ILE A 436 -8.89 -6.60 -25.05
C ILE A 436 -9.26 -7.29 -26.36
N VAL A 437 -9.81 -8.51 -26.30
CA VAL A 437 -10.31 -9.23 -27.49
C VAL A 437 -11.73 -8.82 -27.89
N LYS A 438 -12.30 -7.80 -27.24
CA LYS A 438 -13.65 -7.26 -27.48
C LYS A 438 -14.78 -8.30 -27.29
N ASP A 439 -14.55 -9.30 -26.44
CA ASP A 439 -15.59 -10.21 -25.94
C ASP A 439 -16.25 -9.59 -24.70
N TYR A 440 -17.03 -8.53 -24.95
CA TYR A 440 -17.69 -7.77 -23.88
C TYR A 440 -18.66 -8.62 -23.04
N PRO A 441 -19.45 -9.57 -23.59
CA PRO A 441 -20.28 -10.45 -22.77
C PRO A 441 -19.47 -11.27 -21.76
N ALA A 442 -18.34 -11.87 -22.17
CA ALA A 442 -17.47 -12.59 -21.23
C ALA A 442 -16.79 -11.64 -20.24
N ALA A 443 -16.36 -10.46 -20.68
CA ALA A 443 -15.78 -9.44 -19.81
C ALA A 443 -16.78 -9.00 -18.71
N LEU A 444 -18.04 -8.74 -19.08
CA LEU A 444 -19.11 -8.37 -18.14
C LEU A 444 -19.44 -9.48 -17.15
N ARG A 445 -19.51 -10.74 -17.59
CA ARG A 445 -19.72 -11.88 -16.69
C ARG A 445 -18.60 -11.99 -15.65
N ASN A 446 -17.35 -11.87 -16.09
CA ASN A 446 -16.20 -11.96 -15.18
C ASN A 446 -16.13 -10.78 -14.22
N ILE A 447 -16.30 -9.54 -14.69
CA ILE A 447 -16.23 -8.37 -13.80
C ILE A 447 -17.37 -8.36 -12.77
N GLN A 448 -18.56 -8.86 -13.13
CA GLN A 448 -19.65 -9.02 -12.17
C GLN A 448 -19.29 -10.04 -11.08
N LYS A 449 -18.72 -11.20 -11.45
CA LYS A 449 -18.21 -12.18 -10.46
C LYS A 449 -17.12 -11.57 -9.57
N ALA A 450 -16.26 -10.71 -10.12
CA ALA A 450 -15.24 -10.00 -9.35
C ALA A 450 -15.87 -9.07 -8.29
N ILE A 451 -16.87 -8.28 -8.67
CA ILE A 451 -17.62 -7.41 -7.76
C ILE A 451 -18.33 -8.26 -6.69
N ASP A 452 -19.03 -9.32 -7.08
CA ASP A 452 -19.75 -10.19 -6.16
C ASP A 452 -18.82 -10.84 -5.13
N ALA A 453 -17.59 -11.17 -5.51
CA ALA A 453 -16.57 -11.71 -4.60
C ALA A 453 -16.10 -10.68 -3.55
N LEU A 454 -16.20 -9.38 -3.84
CA LEU A 454 -15.82 -8.28 -2.93
C LEU A 454 -16.94 -7.90 -1.97
N LEU A 455 -18.20 -7.99 -2.40
CA LEU A 455 -19.36 -7.61 -1.60
C LEU A 455 -19.63 -8.62 -0.46
N ILE A 456 -19.97 -8.08 0.70
CA ILE A 456 -20.42 -8.81 1.88
C ILE A 456 -21.91 -8.51 2.03
N ALA A 457 -22.76 -9.54 2.02
CA ALA A 457 -24.18 -9.38 2.27
C ALA A 457 -24.37 -8.95 3.73
N ASP A 458 -24.99 -7.79 3.95
CA ASP A 458 -25.41 -7.33 5.27
C ASP A 458 -26.94 -7.34 5.29
N SER A 459 -27.53 -8.22 6.08
CA SER A 459 -28.98 -8.37 6.21
C SER A 459 -29.60 -7.41 7.24
N ALA A 460 -28.79 -6.56 7.90
CA ALA A 460 -29.23 -5.77 9.05
C ALA A 460 -29.46 -4.28 8.79
N SER A 461 -29.04 -3.73 7.64
CA SER A 461 -29.27 -2.31 7.31
C SER A 461 -29.85 -2.18 5.91
N GLY A 462 -31.10 -1.72 5.83
CA GLY A 462 -31.91 -1.66 4.60
C GLY A 462 -31.35 -0.88 3.40
N PHE A 463 -30.14 -0.34 3.46
CA PHE A 463 -29.33 0.11 2.32
C PHE A 463 -27.81 -0.01 2.68
N MET A 464 -26.98 -0.35 1.68
CA MET A 464 -25.50 -0.47 1.64
C MET A 464 -24.85 -1.84 1.91
N TYR A 465 -24.18 -2.37 0.88
CA TYR A 465 -23.23 -3.48 0.99
C TYR A 465 -21.96 -3.05 1.77
N ARG A 466 -21.45 -3.91 2.66
CA ARG A 466 -20.06 -3.83 3.14
C ARG A 466 -19.13 -4.45 2.09
N THR A 467 -17.89 -3.95 1.97
CA THR A 467 -16.88 -4.51 1.05
C THR A 467 -15.69 -5.07 1.81
N ARG A 468 -15.06 -6.12 1.25
CA ARG A 468 -13.79 -6.66 1.74
C ARG A 468 -12.59 -5.73 1.45
N ASP A 469 -12.70 -4.89 0.43
CA ASP A 469 -11.67 -3.93 0.00
C ASP A 469 -12.32 -2.84 -0.87
N ALA A 470 -12.35 -1.61 -0.36
CA ALA A 470 -13.00 -0.47 -1.02
C ALA A 470 -12.29 -0.06 -2.31
N VAL A 471 -10.95 -0.13 -2.33
CA VAL A 471 -10.14 0.27 -3.48
C VAL A 471 -10.31 -0.74 -4.62
N LYS A 472 -10.27 -2.04 -4.32
CA LYS A 472 -10.49 -3.09 -5.34
C LYS A 472 -11.91 -3.04 -5.90
N LEU A 473 -12.91 -2.73 -5.06
CA LEU A 473 -14.29 -2.57 -5.52
C LEU A 473 -14.42 -1.38 -6.46
N MET A 474 -13.84 -0.23 -6.11
CA MET A 474 -13.78 0.94 -6.98
C MET A 474 -13.13 0.61 -8.33
N LEU A 475 -11.98 -0.09 -8.34
CA LEU A 475 -11.30 -0.49 -9.58
C LEU A 475 -12.13 -1.47 -10.42
N ALA A 476 -12.85 -2.40 -9.78
CA ALA A 476 -13.72 -3.34 -10.50
C ALA A 476 -14.94 -2.64 -11.11
N LEU A 477 -15.51 -1.65 -10.41
CA LEU A 477 -16.59 -0.80 -10.90
C LEU A 477 -16.13 0.08 -12.07
N GLU A 478 -14.94 0.68 -11.97
CA GLU A 478 -14.32 1.43 -13.07
C GLU A 478 -14.14 0.55 -14.31
N LEU A 479 -13.57 -0.66 -14.16
CA LEU A 479 -13.40 -1.59 -15.28
C LEU A 479 -14.75 -2.03 -15.87
N LYS A 480 -15.78 -2.20 -15.04
CA LYS A 480 -17.14 -2.49 -15.54
C LYS A 480 -17.69 -1.32 -16.36
N GLY A 481 -17.48 -0.09 -15.91
CA GLY A 481 -17.83 1.13 -16.65
C GLY A 481 -17.15 1.17 -18.02
N ASP A 482 -15.84 0.91 -18.05
CA ASP A 482 -15.05 0.86 -19.28
C ASP A 482 -15.60 -0.18 -20.28
N ILE A 483 -15.84 -1.41 -19.80
CA ILE A 483 -16.35 -2.51 -20.63
C ILE A 483 -17.71 -2.15 -21.23
N LEU A 484 -18.61 -1.56 -20.44
CA LEU A 484 -19.96 -1.18 -20.88
C LEU A 484 -19.93 -0.04 -21.90
N GLN A 485 -19.04 0.94 -21.70
CA GLN A 485 -18.85 2.05 -22.62
C GLN A 485 -18.31 1.55 -23.97
N GLU A 486 -17.25 0.75 -23.97
CA GLU A 486 -16.71 0.16 -25.19
C GLU A 486 -17.72 -0.77 -25.88
N TYR A 487 -18.57 -1.47 -25.12
CA TYR A 487 -19.59 -2.33 -25.69
C TYR A 487 -20.69 -1.53 -26.41
N TYR A 488 -21.08 -0.38 -25.84
CA TYR A 488 -21.94 0.59 -26.50
C TYR A 488 -21.28 1.12 -27.78
N GLU A 489 -20.07 1.67 -27.67
CA GLU A 489 -19.36 2.34 -28.77
C GLU A 489 -19.09 1.40 -29.95
N TYR A 490 -18.63 0.18 -29.68
CA TYR A 490 -18.09 -0.70 -30.73
C TYR A 490 -19.01 -1.82 -31.21
N LYS A 491 -20.13 -2.11 -30.51
CA LYS A 491 -20.98 -3.27 -30.87
C LYS A 491 -22.47 -3.02 -30.82
N THR A 492 -23.01 -2.43 -29.75
CA THR A 492 -24.46 -2.48 -29.53
C THR A 492 -25.17 -1.19 -29.87
N GLN A 493 -24.53 -0.03 -29.69
CA GLN A 493 -25.20 1.28 -29.68
C GLN A 493 -26.44 1.31 -28.77
N ASN A 494 -26.52 0.39 -27.78
CA ASN A 494 -27.63 0.29 -26.85
C ASN A 494 -27.42 1.28 -25.70
N LEU A 495 -28.29 2.30 -25.63
CA LEU A 495 -28.23 3.36 -24.63
C LEU A 495 -28.26 2.82 -23.18
N GLN A 496 -28.83 1.64 -22.92
CA GLN A 496 -28.80 1.03 -21.59
C GLN A 496 -27.39 0.67 -21.15
N HIS A 497 -26.49 0.29 -22.06
CA HIS A 497 -25.08 0.03 -21.72
C HIS A 497 -24.35 1.32 -21.38
N LEU A 498 -24.62 2.42 -22.09
CA LEU A 498 -24.05 3.73 -21.77
C LEU A 498 -24.57 4.25 -20.41
N LYS A 499 -25.87 4.09 -20.13
CA LYS A 499 -26.46 4.42 -18.81
C LYS A 499 -25.86 3.57 -17.69
N ALA A 500 -25.66 2.27 -17.91
CA ALA A 500 -25.05 1.36 -16.94
C ALA A 500 -23.55 1.65 -16.74
N SER A 501 -22.85 2.11 -17.78
CA SER A 501 -21.47 2.58 -17.69
C SER A 501 -21.38 3.79 -16.77
N PHE A 502 -22.21 4.80 -17.01
CA PHE A 502 -22.32 5.99 -16.16
C PHE A 502 -22.61 5.63 -14.70
N ALA A 503 -23.57 4.75 -14.45
CA ALA A 503 -23.89 4.27 -13.09
C ALA A 503 -22.69 3.57 -12.43
N SER A 504 -21.88 2.81 -13.19
CA SER A 504 -20.70 2.15 -12.67
C SER A 504 -19.61 3.14 -12.27
N TYR A 505 -19.37 4.19 -13.08
CA TYR A 505 -18.44 5.27 -12.72
C TYR A 505 -18.93 6.09 -11.53
N ALA A 506 -20.23 6.41 -11.46
CA ALA A 506 -20.82 7.12 -10.32
C ALA A 506 -20.61 6.36 -9.00
N MET A 507 -20.86 5.04 -8.99
CA MET A 507 -20.58 4.20 -7.83
C MET A 507 -19.08 4.15 -7.49
N ALA A 508 -18.20 4.11 -8.49
CA ALA A 508 -16.75 4.15 -8.24
C ALA A 508 -16.33 5.48 -7.60
N VAL A 509 -16.90 6.62 -8.03
CA VAL A 509 -16.63 7.94 -7.42
C VAL A 509 -17.13 8.01 -5.97
N GLU A 510 -18.28 7.42 -5.67
CA GLU A 510 -18.78 7.33 -4.29
C GLU A 510 -17.82 6.55 -3.38
N TRP A 511 -17.34 5.39 -3.86
CA TRP A 511 -16.36 4.58 -3.13
C TRP A 511 -15.00 5.28 -3.00
N LEU A 512 -14.58 6.05 -4.00
CA LEU A 512 -13.39 6.90 -3.93
C LEU A 512 -13.50 7.93 -2.80
N ASP A 513 -14.62 8.65 -2.71
CA ASP A 513 -14.86 9.64 -1.68
C ASP A 513 -14.89 9.02 -0.28
N ARG A 514 -15.56 7.87 -0.12
CA ARG A 514 -15.54 7.10 1.12
C ARG A 514 -14.12 6.68 1.51
N THR A 515 -13.37 6.15 0.54
CA THR A 515 -11.99 5.72 0.74
C THR A 515 -11.13 6.90 1.22
N ARG A 516 -11.25 8.08 0.60
CA ARG A 516 -10.53 9.29 1.01
C ARG A 516 -10.82 9.72 2.45
N ARG A 517 -12.06 9.52 2.93
CA ARG A 517 -12.46 9.84 4.32
C ARG A 517 -11.85 8.89 5.35
N GLU A 518 -11.54 7.66 4.96
CA GLU A 518 -10.99 6.63 5.85
C GLU A 518 -9.46 6.71 6.01
N TYR A 519 -8.74 7.38 5.09
CA TYR A 519 -7.28 7.61 5.21
C TYR A 519 -6.95 8.88 5.99
N VAL A 520 -5.96 8.78 6.89
CA VAL A 520 -5.57 9.90 7.78
C VAL A 520 -4.51 10.81 7.13
N SER A 521 -3.51 10.26 6.44
CA SER A 521 -2.35 11.03 5.94
C SER A 521 -2.54 11.69 4.57
N GLU A 522 -1.85 12.81 4.38
CA GLU A 522 -1.93 13.63 3.16
C GLU A 522 -1.34 12.89 1.93
N ASP A 523 -0.25 12.15 2.09
CA ASP A 523 0.43 11.47 0.97
C ASP A 523 -0.38 10.31 0.38
N SER A 524 -1.08 9.54 1.22
CA SER A 524 -1.99 8.49 0.75
C SER A 524 -3.20 9.08 0.03
N LYS A 525 -3.68 10.26 0.46
CA LYS A 525 -4.74 11.01 -0.23
C LYS A 525 -4.24 11.55 -1.57
N ILE A 526 -2.99 12.00 -1.68
CA ILE A 526 -2.39 12.47 -2.95
C ILE A 526 -2.32 11.33 -3.97
N LEU A 527 -1.87 10.14 -3.57
CA LEU A 527 -1.79 8.99 -4.49
C LEU A 527 -3.17 8.55 -5.01
N ILE A 528 -4.19 8.59 -4.15
CA ILE A 528 -5.60 8.34 -4.51
C ILE A 528 -6.15 9.50 -5.35
N GLY A 529 -5.74 10.73 -5.05
CA GLY A 529 -6.00 11.97 -5.78
C GLY A 529 -5.56 11.91 -7.24
N GLN A 530 -4.30 11.60 -7.49
CA GLN A 530 -3.74 11.50 -8.84
C GLN A 530 -4.45 10.46 -9.70
N ARG A 531 -4.92 9.35 -9.11
CA ARG A 531 -5.72 8.35 -9.85
C ARG A 531 -7.13 8.79 -10.16
N SER A 532 -7.72 9.58 -9.27
CA SER A 532 -9.13 9.98 -9.39
C SER A 532 -9.43 10.81 -10.63
N ILE A 533 -8.45 11.55 -11.15
CA ILE A 533 -8.62 12.41 -12.33
C ILE A 533 -9.14 11.58 -13.52
N GLY A 534 -8.57 10.40 -13.75
CA GLY A 534 -9.02 9.52 -14.84
C GLY A 534 -10.45 9.00 -14.63
N LEU A 535 -10.85 8.74 -13.39
CA LEU A 535 -12.20 8.30 -13.08
C LEU A 535 -13.22 9.44 -13.25
N PHE A 536 -12.88 10.65 -12.79
CA PHE A 536 -13.72 11.84 -13.01
C PHE A 536 -13.85 12.16 -14.50
N GLU A 537 -12.76 12.09 -15.26
CA GLU A 537 -12.78 12.30 -16.71
C GLU A 537 -13.74 11.32 -17.39
N LYS A 538 -13.69 10.03 -17.04
CA LYS A 538 -14.61 9.02 -17.55
C LYS A 538 -16.06 9.33 -17.19
N ALA A 539 -16.33 9.69 -15.94
CA ALA A 539 -17.67 10.04 -15.49
C ALA A 539 -18.23 11.27 -16.22
N ILE A 540 -17.43 12.33 -16.37
CA ILE A 540 -17.77 13.55 -17.11
C ILE A 540 -18.02 13.22 -18.59
N GLN A 541 -17.12 12.47 -19.22
CA GLN A 541 -17.25 12.05 -20.61
C GLN A 541 -18.58 11.34 -20.84
N THR A 542 -18.85 10.27 -20.11
CA THR A 542 -20.07 9.48 -20.29
C THR A 542 -21.34 10.29 -19.98
N ALA A 543 -21.31 11.17 -18.99
CA ALA A 543 -22.42 12.06 -18.69
C ALA A 543 -22.70 13.05 -19.84
N THR A 544 -21.65 13.66 -20.38
CA THR A 544 -21.79 14.60 -21.51
C THR A 544 -22.25 13.92 -22.80
N ASP A 545 -21.83 12.67 -23.04
CA ASP A 545 -22.30 11.85 -24.17
C ASP A 545 -23.77 11.45 -24.01
N LEU A 546 -24.19 11.06 -22.79
CA LEU A 546 -25.60 10.83 -22.47
C LEU A 546 -26.44 12.09 -22.67
N TYR A 547 -25.93 13.27 -22.28
CA TYR A 547 -26.62 14.53 -22.51
C TYR A 547 -26.78 14.83 -24.00
N LYS A 548 -25.73 14.66 -24.83
CA LYS A 548 -25.80 14.82 -26.29
C LYS A 548 -26.90 13.95 -26.92
N ILE A 549 -27.03 12.71 -26.45
CA ILE A 549 -27.97 11.74 -27.03
C ILE A 549 -29.40 11.98 -26.52
N THR A 550 -29.57 12.24 -25.23
CA THR A 550 -30.89 12.25 -24.57
C THR A 550 -31.48 13.64 -24.37
N SER A 551 -30.65 14.69 -24.40
CA SER A 551 -30.98 16.05 -23.97
C SER A 551 -31.52 16.16 -22.53
N GLU A 552 -31.35 15.13 -21.69
CA GLU A 552 -31.76 15.14 -20.29
C GLU A 552 -30.78 15.99 -19.45
N LYS A 553 -31.22 17.17 -18.98
CA LYS A 553 -30.40 18.13 -18.21
C LYS A 553 -29.69 17.52 -16.98
N LYS A 554 -30.22 16.46 -16.40
CA LYS A 554 -29.62 15.77 -15.25
C LYS A 554 -28.19 15.32 -15.52
N TYR A 555 -27.86 14.85 -16.73
CA TYR A 555 -26.51 14.38 -17.03
C TYR A 555 -25.52 15.53 -17.17
N LEU A 556 -25.97 16.68 -17.67
CA LEU A 556 -25.14 17.89 -17.70
C LEU A 556 -24.88 18.41 -16.28
N ASN A 557 -25.88 18.35 -15.40
CA ASN A 557 -25.72 18.65 -13.97
C ASN A 557 -24.72 17.70 -13.29
N GLU A 558 -24.80 16.40 -13.55
CA GLU A 558 -23.86 15.41 -13.03
C GLU A 558 -22.43 15.64 -13.54
N ALA A 559 -22.25 15.93 -14.83
CA ALA A 559 -20.94 16.26 -15.40
C ALA A 559 -20.30 17.47 -14.69
N PHE A 560 -21.09 18.51 -14.43
CA PHE A 560 -20.67 19.67 -13.66
C PHE A 560 -20.32 19.31 -12.21
N ILE A 561 -21.13 18.47 -11.54
CA ILE A 561 -20.85 17.99 -10.18
C ILE A 561 -19.53 17.23 -10.11
N TYR A 562 -19.22 16.34 -11.07
CA TYR A 562 -17.94 15.62 -11.07
C TYR A 562 -16.75 16.56 -11.31
N SER A 563 -16.92 17.58 -12.17
CA SER A 563 -15.93 18.65 -12.36
C SER A 563 -15.64 19.41 -11.06
N GLU A 564 -16.69 19.78 -10.32
CA GLU A 564 -16.55 20.43 -9.01
C GLU A 564 -16.02 19.50 -7.93
N THR A 565 -16.39 18.21 -7.96
CA THR A 565 -15.91 17.21 -6.99
C THR A 565 -14.42 16.95 -7.16
N SER A 566 -13.94 16.91 -8.41
CA SER A 566 -12.50 16.84 -8.69
C SER A 566 -11.77 18.05 -8.15
N LYS A 567 -12.30 19.26 -8.36
CA LYS A 567 -11.73 20.49 -7.83
C LYS A 567 -11.77 20.54 -6.32
N ALA A 568 -12.84 20.16 -5.67
CA ALA A 568 -12.92 20.11 -4.22
C ALA A 568 -11.88 19.17 -3.60
N ALA A 569 -11.49 18.11 -4.30
CA ALA A 569 -10.40 17.24 -3.88
C ALA A 569 -9.03 17.97 -3.90
N VAL A 570 -8.80 18.83 -4.89
CA VAL A 570 -7.59 19.67 -5.04
C VAL A 570 -7.66 20.94 -4.18
N LEU A 571 -8.83 21.56 -4.03
CA LEU A 571 -9.08 22.71 -3.18
C LEU A 571 -8.99 22.34 -1.70
N SER A 572 -9.40 21.14 -1.28
CA SER A 572 -9.12 20.66 0.08
C SER A 572 -7.60 20.64 0.37
N GLU A 573 -6.77 20.53 -0.68
CA GLU A 573 -5.30 20.58 -0.61
C GLU A 573 -4.75 22.04 -0.66
N VAL A 574 -5.35 22.92 -1.48
CA VAL A 574 -4.87 24.31 -1.72
C VAL A 574 -5.55 25.35 -0.80
N VAL A 575 -6.87 25.31 -0.63
CA VAL A 575 -7.66 26.20 0.25
C VAL A 575 -7.28 26.01 1.71
N SER A 576 -6.88 24.80 2.08
CA SER A 576 -6.27 24.46 3.38
C SER A 576 -4.95 25.21 3.66
N ARG A 577 -4.16 25.58 2.64
CA ARG A 577 -2.77 26.03 2.86
C ARG A 577 -2.51 27.54 2.80
N GLN A 578 -3.21 28.31 1.98
CA GLN A 578 -2.98 29.77 1.88
C GLN A 578 -4.12 30.59 2.47
N HIS A 579 -5.37 30.19 2.27
CA HIS A 579 -6.52 30.98 2.71
C HIS A 579 -7.03 30.59 4.09
N ALA A 580 -7.07 29.30 4.42
CA ALA A 580 -7.54 28.90 5.74
C ALA A 580 -6.59 29.33 6.89
N LYS A 581 -5.33 29.67 6.58
CA LYS A 581 -4.38 30.18 7.57
C LYS A 581 -4.61 31.65 7.93
N ARG A 582 -5.04 32.50 6.99
CA ARG A 582 -5.48 33.88 7.26
C ARG A 582 -6.92 33.94 7.76
N PHE A 583 -7.79 33.06 7.29
CA PHE A 583 -9.21 33.01 7.64
C PHE A 583 -9.49 32.53 9.08
N VAL A 584 -8.57 31.79 9.70
CA VAL A 584 -8.68 31.26 11.08
C VAL A 584 -7.73 31.99 12.07
N GLY A 585 -6.98 33.01 11.61
CA GLY A 585 -6.11 33.82 12.48
C GLY A 585 -4.77 33.18 12.87
N ILE A 586 -4.14 32.40 11.97
CA ILE A 586 -2.79 31.85 12.21
C ILE A 586 -1.75 32.99 12.13
N PRO A 587 -0.85 33.15 13.12
CA PRO A 587 0.20 34.16 13.10
C PRO A 587 1.13 34.07 11.87
N ASP A 588 1.49 35.20 11.27
CA ASP A 588 2.39 35.27 10.12
C ASP A 588 3.75 34.59 10.38
N SER A 589 4.22 34.60 11.64
CA SER A 589 5.45 33.93 12.05
C SER A 589 5.43 32.41 11.82
N LEU A 590 4.27 31.76 11.92
CA LEU A 590 4.13 30.33 11.63
C LEU A 590 4.15 30.05 10.12
N LEU A 591 3.63 30.99 9.32
CA LEU A 591 3.65 30.90 7.86
C LEU A 591 5.07 31.02 7.29
N GLU A 592 5.82 32.00 7.79
CA GLU A 592 7.23 32.20 7.41
C GLU A 592 8.09 30.99 7.79
N TYR A 593 7.84 30.41 8.97
CA TYR A 593 8.57 29.23 9.43
C TYR A 593 8.32 28.00 8.55
N GLU A 594 7.08 27.78 8.12
CA GLU A 594 6.75 26.73 7.15
C GLU A 594 7.43 26.92 5.79
N GLU A 595 7.46 28.15 5.29
CA GLU A 595 8.13 28.47 4.02
C GLU A 595 9.63 28.21 4.11
N GLN A 596 10.26 28.59 5.22
CA GLN A 596 11.67 28.31 5.49
C GLN A 596 11.96 26.81 5.51
N LEU A 597 11.12 26.00 6.18
CA LEU A 597 11.27 24.56 6.21
C LEU A 597 11.16 23.95 4.81
N ARG A 598 10.17 24.36 4.02
CA ARG A 598 9.98 23.85 2.65
C ARG A 598 11.15 24.20 1.73
N ASN A 599 11.67 25.42 1.81
CA ASN A 599 12.82 25.85 1.02
C ASN A 599 14.06 25.03 1.37
N ARG A 600 14.31 24.78 2.66
CA ARG A 600 15.41 23.94 3.12
C ARG A 600 15.26 22.49 2.63
N ILE A 601 14.05 21.91 2.71
CA ILE A 601 13.73 20.58 2.17
C ILE A 601 14.01 20.52 0.66
N GLY A 602 13.57 21.52 -0.10
CA GLY A 602 13.79 21.61 -1.55
C GLY A 602 15.28 21.65 -1.93
N VAL A 603 16.10 22.36 -1.15
CA VAL A 603 17.57 22.42 -1.35
C VAL A 603 18.22 21.05 -1.13
N TYR A 604 17.84 20.33 -0.06
CA TYR A 604 18.42 19.01 0.21
C TYR A 604 17.93 17.93 -0.76
N ASN A 605 16.70 18.03 -1.26
CA ASN A 605 16.21 17.17 -2.35
C ASN A 605 17.05 17.34 -3.64
N LYS A 606 17.41 18.58 -4.00
CA LYS A 606 18.31 18.83 -5.14
C LYS A 606 19.70 18.24 -4.92
N LYS A 607 20.26 18.36 -3.71
CA LYS A 607 21.55 17.76 -3.34
C LYS A 607 21.52 16.23 -3.41
N LEU A 608 20.44 15.63 -2.90
CA LEU A 608 20.24 14.17 -2.96
C LEU A 608 20.19 13.66 -4.40
N PHE A 609 19.46 14.36 -5.27
CA PHE A 609 19.37 14.04 -6.69
C PHE A 609 20.74 14.13 -7.39
N SER A 610 21.55 15.15 -7.09
CA SER A 610 22.89 15.29 -7.67
C SER A 610 23.85 14.17 -7.25
N GLU A 611 23.80 13.72 -5.99
CA GLU A 611 24.66 12.64 -5.50
C GLU A 611 24.24 11.27 -6.06
N GLN A 612 22.93 11.04 -6.24
CA GLN A 612 22.39 9.82 -6.86
C GLN A 612 22.92 9.61 -8.28
N ASN A 613 22.98 10.68 -9.09
CA ASN A 613 23.48 10.60 -10.48
C ASN A 613 25.00 10.37 -10.57
N SER A 614 25.74 10.60 -9.48
CA SER A 614 27.19 10.39 -9.43
C SER A 614 27.62 9.00 -8.95
N GLY A 615 26.68 8.09 -8.68
CA GLY A 615 26.97 6.70 -8.28
C GLY A 615 27.42 6.52 -6.81
N GLY A 616 27.38 7.57 -5.98
CA GLY A 616 27.82 7.58 -4.58
C GLY A 616 26.90 6.92 -3.56
N TYR A 617 26.13 5.89 -3.96
CA TYR A 617 25.17 5.20 -3.08
C TYR A 617 25.87 4.61 -1.84
N GLY A 618 25.40 5.00 -0.65
CA GLY A 618 25.92 4.49 0.62
C GLY A 618 27.17 5.19 1.16
N SER A 619 27.68 6.23 0.47
CA SER A 619 28.79 7.06 0.96
C SER A 619 28.42 7.86 2.23
N PRO A 620 29.39 8.25 3.07
CA PRO A 620 29.14 9.11 4.22
C PRO A 620 28.44 10.44 3.86
N LYS A 621 28.75 11.00 2.68
CA LYS A 621 28.13 12.22 2.15
C LYS A 621 26.66 12.00 1.76
N PHE A 622 26.36 10.86 1.13
CA PHE A 622 24.99 10.45 0.82
C PHE A 622 24.15 10.28 2.08
N ARG A 623 24.71 9.61 3.10
CA ARG A 623 24.05 9.44 4.41
C ARG A 623 23.81 10.79 5.10
N TYR A 624 24.79 11.69 5.09
CA TYR A 624 24.64 13.04 5.66
C TYR A 624 23.51 13.85 5.02
N ILE A 625 23.40 13.82 3.69
CA ILE A 625 22.31 14.52 2.96
C ILE A 625 20.94 13.91 3.32
N GLN A 626 20.86 12.59 3.46
CA GLN A 626 19.64 11.91 3.92
C GLN A 626 19.28 12.29 5.36
N ASP A 627 20.26 12.38 6.26
CA ASP A 627 20.05 12.75 7.67
C ASP A 627 19.56 14.20 7.81
N GLN A 628 20.07 15.13 7.00
CA GLN A 628 19.62 16.52 7.00
C GLN A 628 18.21 16.68 6.41
N LEU A 629 17.91 15.98 5.31
CA LEU A 629 16.56 15.95 4.75
C LEU A 629 15.56 15.35 5.74
N PHE A 630 15.98 14.33 6.48
CA PHE A 630 15.20 13.72 7.56
C PHE A 630 14.86 14.72 8.67
N GLN A 631 15.87 15.43 9.22
CA GLN A 631 15.65 16.42 10.29
C GLN A 631 14.63 17.49 9.87
N LEU A 632 14.81 18.04 8.67
CA LEU A 632 13.94 19.08 8.13
C LEU A 632 12.51 18.60 7.89
N THR A 633 12.35 17.37 7.39
CA THR A 633 11.01 16.85 7.10
C THR A 633 10.28 16.45 8.38
N SER A 634 10.97 15.92 9.38
CA SER A 634 10.40 15.68 10.71
C SER A 634 10.01 16.98 11.44
N GLU A 635 10.82 18.03 11.30
CA GLU A 635 10.51 19.37 11.83
C GLU A 635 9.24 19.95 11.17
N TYR A 636 9.08 19.74 9.86
CA TYR A 636 7.89 20.13 9.11
C TYR A 636 6.64 19.33 9.50
N GLU A 637 6.75 18.01 9.70
CA GLU A 637 5.63 17.17 10.18
C GLU A 637 5.18 17.55 11.60
N ALA A 638 6.13 17.81 12.51
CA ALA A 638 5.83 18.26 13.87
C ALA A 638 5.10 19.62 13.88
N TYR A 639 5.56 20.54 13.02
CA TYR A 639 4.88 21.81 12.77
C TYR A 639 3.43 21.60 12.29
N LEU A 640 3.19 20.74 11.30
CA LEU A 640 1.84 20.46 10.79
C LEU A 640 0.91 19.91 11.88
N LYS A 641 1.41 19.00 12.72
CA LYS A 641 0.65 18.44 13.84
C LYS A 641 0.30 19.48 14.91
N HIS A 642 1.23 20.40 15.19
CA HIS A 642 1.00 21.51 16.11
C HIS A 642 -0.09 22.46 15.58
N VAL A 643 -0.06 22.78 14.28
CA VAL A 643 -1.10 23.57 13.62
C VAL A 643 -2.47 22.87 13.67
N GLU A 644 -2.51 21.56 13.43
CA GLU A 644 -3.75 20.76 13.48
C GLU A 644 -4.41 20.76 14.86
N GLN A 645 -3.63 20.64 15.93
CA GLN A 645 -4.12 20.67 17.31
C GLN A 645 -4.60 22.07 17.74
N THR A 646 -3.98 23.12 17.19
CA THR A 646 -4.24 24.51 17.59
C THR A 646 -5.44 25.11 16.85
N PHE A 647 -5.78 24.62 15.65
CA PHE A 647 -6.83 25.19 14.79
C PHE A 647 -7.85 24.15 14.25
N PRO A 648 -8.73 23.56 15.09
CA PRO A 648 -9.59 22.43 14.71
C PRO A 648 -10.75 22.76 13.75
N GLN A 649 -11.19 24.02 13.63
CA GLN A 649 -12.25 24.42 12.68
C GLN A 649 -11.81 24.29 11.21
N LEU A 650 -10.49 24.42 10.96
CA LEU A 650 -9.82 24.12 9.69
C LEU A 650 -10.12 22.70 9.20
N TYR A 651 -10.24 21.75 10.14
CA TYR A 651 -10.54 20.35 9.87
C TYR A 651 -11.94 20.19 9.27
N SER A 652 -12.99 20.83 9.83
CA SER A 652 -14.37 20.65 9.35
C SER A 652 -14.63 21.06 7.88
N LEU A 653 -13.95 22.12 7.40
CA LEU A 653 -14.02 22.58 6.01
C LEU A 653 -13.18 21.72 5.05
N LYS A 654 -12.14 21.05 5.56
CA LYS A 654 -11.27 20.12 4.81
C LYS A 654 -11.98 18.81 4.42
N TYR A 655 -12.98 18.35 5.20
CA TYR A 655 -13.56 17.00 5.04
C TYR A 655 -15.02 16.94 4.54
N LYS A 656 -15.69 18.08 4.34
CA LYS A 656 -17.03 18.15 3.72
C LYS A 656 -17.14 19.35 2.78
N PRO A 657 -16.58 19.29 1.56
CA PRO A 657 -16.87 20.30 0.57
C PRO A 657 -18.38 20.25 0.25
N LEU A 658 -19.10 21.35 0.46
CA LEU A 658 -20.45 21.49 -0.10
C LEU A 658 -20.28 21.65 -1.61
N ILE A 659 -20.54 20.58 -2.36
CA ILE A 659 -20.64 20.66 -3.82
C ILE A 659 -22.01 21.21 -4.16
N MET A 660 -22.07 22.32 -4.89
CA MET A 660 -23.34 22.88 -5.33
C MET A 660 -23.75 22.29 -6.68
N PRO A 661 -25.00 21.84 -6.85
CA PRO A 661 -25.50 21.42 -8.15
C PRO A 661 -25.58 22.63 -9.10
N LEU A 662 -25.50 22.36 -10.40
CA LEU A 662 -25.54 23.36 -11.47
C LEU A 662 -26.75 24.31 -11.32
N GLU A 663 -27.93 23.76 -11.02
CA GLU A 663 -29.15 24.55 -10.84
C GLU A 663 -29.07 25.55 -9.68
N ALA A 664 -28.31 25.24 -8.62
CA ALA A 664 -28.09 26.15 -7.50
C ALA A 664 -27.16 27.29 -7.91
N VAL A 665 -26.08 26.99 -8.64
CA VAL A 665 -25.17 28.00 -9.22
C VAL A 665 -25.94 28.94 -10.15
N GLN A 666 -26.79 28.39 -11.04
CA GLN A 666 -27.61 29.17 -11.98
C GLN A 666 -28.60 30.11 -11.29
N LYS A 667 -29.14 29.73 -10.12
CA LYS A 667 -30.04 30.60 -9.35
C LYS A 667 -29.32 31.79 -8.71
N LEU A 668 -28.02 31.65 -8.40
CA LEU A 668 -27.23 32.62 -7.67
C LEU A 668 -26.38 33.53 -8.58
N ILE A 669 -26.10 33.11 -9.82
CA ILE A 669 -25.34 33.90 -10.77
C ILE A 669 -26.16 35.09 -11.32
N PRO A 670 -25.62 36.32 -11.36
CA PRO A 670 -26.31 37.48 -11.93
C PRO A 670 -26.54 37.35 -13.45
N ASP A 671 -27.59 37.99 -13.97
CA ASP A 671 -27.96 37.95 -15.40
C ASP A 671 -26.86 38.46 -16.36
N SER A 672 -26.03 39.40 -15.91
CA SER A 672 -24.93 39.97 -16.69
C SER A 672 -23.60 39.22 -16.54
N THR A 673 -23.60 38.06 -15.88
CA THR A 673 -22.39 37.29 -15.53
C THR A 673 -22.40 35.90 -16.15
N VAL A 674 -21.27 35.50 -16.72
CA VAL A 674 -20.96 34.13 -17.16
C VAL A 674 -19.91 33.55 -16.22
N LEU A 675 -20.13 32.31 -15.78
CA LEU A 675 -19.12 31.49 -15.13
C LEU A 675 -18.58 30.48 -16.13
N LEU A 676 -17.27 30.44 -16.30
CA LEU A 676 -16.57 29.53 -17.19
C LEU A 676 -15.66 28.62 -16.37
N GLU A 677 -16.07 27.38 -16.22
CA GLU A 677 -15.41 26.40 -15.37
C GLU A 677 -14.73 25.31 -16.20
N TYR A 678 -13.48 25.00 -15.86
CA TYR A 678 -12.68 24.00 -16.55
C TYR A 678 -12.46 22.75 -15.70
N PHE A 679 -12.33 21.60 -16.35
CA PHE A 679 -11.78 20.37 -15.80
C PHE A 679 -10.72 19.83 -16.76
N ILE A 680 -9.53 19.49 -16.25
CA ILE A 680 -8.45 18.90 -17.04
C ILE A 680 -8.27 17.44 -16.66
N GLY A 681 -8.70 16.56 -17.56
CA GLY A 681 -8.45 15.13 -17.48
C GLY A 681 -7.10 14.72 -18.07
N ASN A 682 -6.90 13.41 -18.19
CA ASN A 682 -5.69 12.85 -18.81
C ASN A 682 -5.71 12.98 -20.35
N ARG A 683 -6.90 12.99 -20.97
CA ARG A 683 -7.03 13.04 -22.44
C ARG A 683 -7.85 14.23 -22.93
N HIS A 684 -8.76 14.75 -22.12
CA HIS A 684 -9.65 15.84 -22.51
C HIS A 684 -9.73 16.94 -21.45
N LEU A 685 -9.86 18.16 -21.94
CA LEU A 685 -10.32 19.33 -21.23
C LEU A 685 -11.83 19.45 -21.44
N TYR A 686 -12.56 19.66 -20.36
CA TYR A 686 -13.98 20.00 -20.39
C TYR A 686 -14.16 21.44 -19.89
N ALA A 687 -15.03 22.19 -20.56
CA ALA A 687 -15.37 23.55 -20.17
C ALA A 687 -16.89 23.68 -20.05
N PHE A 688 -17.36 24.25 -18.94
CA PHE A 688 -18.77 24.52 -18.64
C PHE A 688 -18.98 26.03 -18.57
N CYS A 689 -19.82 26.55 -19.47
CA CYS A 689 -20.22 27.95 -19.50
C CYS A 689 -21.61 28.08 -18.89
N VAL A 690 -21.67 28.51 -17.64
CA VAL A 690 -22.89 28.61 -16.84
C VAL A 690 -23.39 30.06 -16.85
N THR A 691 -24.68 30.22 -17.16
CA THR A 691 -25.43 31.47 -17.06
C THR A 691 -26.73 31.24 -16.28
N ARG A 692 -27.43 32.32 -15.91
CA ARG A 692 -28.73 32.20 -15.26
C ARG A 692 -29.77 31.44 -16.09
N SER A 693 -29.68 31.56 -17.42
CA SER A 693 -30.65 30.99 -18.37
C SER A 693 -30.27 29.60 -18.89
N GLY A 694 -29.02 29.15 -18.71
CA GLY A 694 -28.57 27.88 -19.28
C GLY A 694 -27.13 27.51 -18.93
N CYS A 695 -26.72 26.35 -19.42
CA CYS A 695 -25.34 25.90 -19.36
C CYS A 695 -24.95 25.36 -20.74
N ALA A 696 -23.94 25.95 -21.36
CA ALA A 696 -23.28 25.39 -22.52
C ALA A 696 -22.03 24.64 -22.07
N TRP A 697 -21.53 23.71 -22.88
CA TRP A 697 -20.29 23.01 -22.58
C TRP A 697 -19.51 22.69 -23.86
N ALA A 698 -18.20 22.52 -23.72
CA ALA A 698 -17.30 22.12 -24.80
C ALA A 698 -16.23 21.17 -24.26
N ALA A 699 -15.65 20.38 -25.16
CA ALA A 699 -14.49 19.55 -24.85
C ALA A 699 -13.41 19.73 -25.91
N ALA A 700 -12.15 19.63 -25.48
CA ALA A 700 -10.96 19.71 -26.34
C ALA A 700 -9.94 18.65 -25.90
N PRO A 701 -9.08 18.15 -26.82
CA PRO A 701 -8.02 17.21 -26.44
C PRO A 701 -6.96 17.88 -25.58
N VAL A 702 -6.42 17.14 -24.62
CA VAL A 702 -5.21 17.49 -23.87
C VAL A 702 -4.06 16.72 -24.51
N ASP A 703 -3.31 17.40 -25.36
CA ASP A 703 -2.16 16.84 -26.08
C ASP A 703 -0.88 17.63 -25.79
N SER A 704 0.24 17.15 -26.35
CA SER A 704 1.53 17.85 -26.28
C SER A 704 1.48 19.25 -26.89
N SER A 705 0.54 19.52 -27.81
CA SER A 705 0.33 20.83 -28.41
C SER A 705 -0.21 21.81 -27.38
N LEU A 706 -1.28 21.45 -26.65
CA LEU A 706 -1.85 22.29 -25.61
C LEU A 706 -0.82 22.61 -24.53
N ILE A 707 -0.13 21.59 -24.00
CA ILE A 707 0.91 21.76 -22.96
C ILE A 707 2.04 22.65 -23.47
N GLY A 708 2.51 22.40 -24.70
CA GLY A 708 3.54 23.20 -25.35
C GLY A 708 3.12 24.65 -25.56
N VAL A 709 1.87 24.90 -25.95
CA VAL A 709 1.34 26.25 -26.16
C VAL A 709 1.18 27.03 -24.86
N VAL A 710 0.79 26.39 -23.75
CA VAL A 710 0.77 27.06 -22.44
C VAL A 710 2.18 27.54 -22.04
N HIS A 711 3.18 26.68 -22.26
CA HIS A 711 4.58 27.06 -22.01
C HIS A 711 5.08 28.14 -22.98
N ALA A 712 4.71 28.04 -24.26
CA ALA A 712 5.05 29.02 -25.29
C ALA A 712 4.43 30.39 -25.02
N LEU A 713 3.17 30.45 -24.55
CA LEU A 713 2.54 31.70 -24.12
C LEU A 713 3.37 32.36 -23.01
N THR A 714 3.69 31.58 -21.98
CA THR A 714 4.45 32.07 -20.82
C THR A 714 5.83 32.58 -21.26
N THR A 715 6.51 31.82 -22.13
CA THR A 715 7.81 32.19 -22.70
C THR A 715 7.71 33.44 -23.57
N GLY A 716 6.68 33.54 -24.41
CA GLY A 716 6.44 34.69 -25.29
C GLY A 716 6.21 35.98 -24.50
N ILE A 717 5.49 35.90 -23.38
CA ILE A 717 5.31 37.03 -22.45
C ILE A 717 6.66 37.40 -21.81
N GLN A 718 7.39 36.42 -21.26
CA GLN A 718 8.66 36.66 -20.56
C GLN A 718 9.77 37.20 -21.45
N THR A 719 9.84 36.73 -22.69
CA THR A 719 10.87 37.11 -23.67
C THR A 719 10.46 38.29 -24.55
N MET A 720 9.26 38.86 -24.33
CA MET A 720 8.67 39.90 -25.17
C MET A 720 8.65 39.52 -26.67
N ASN A 721 8.43 38.24 -26.96
CA ASN A 721 8.34 37.73 -28.32
C ASN A 721 6.89 37.80 -28.81
N MET A 722 6.59 38.83 -29.60
CA MET A 722 5.24 39.13 -30.08
C MET A 722 4.62 37.98 -30.86
N ALA A 723 5.37 37.39 -31.81
CA ALA A 723 4.86 36.31 -32.63
C ALA A 723 4.52 35.07 -31.78
N LEU A 724 5.44 34.68 -30.88
CA LEU A 724 5.25 33.53 -30.01
C LEU A 724 4.07 33.74 -29.05
N TYR A 725 3.96 34.93 -28.47
CA TYR A 725 2.83 35.32 -27.63
C TYR A 725 1.52 35.30 -28.41
N SER A 726 1.42 36.01 -29.53
CA SER A 726 0.16 36.20 -30.26
C SER A 726 -0.38 34.90 -30.83
N THR A 727 0.48 34.02 -31.36
CA THR A 727 0.08 32.70 -31.86
C THR A 727 -0.41 31.82 -30.72
N SER A 728 0.28 31.83 -29.58
CA SER A 728 -0.11 31.04 -28.41
C SER A 728 -1.41 31.55 -27.77
N ALA A 729 -1.55 32.87 -27.63
CA ALA A 729 -2.73 33.53 -27.06
C ALA A 729 -3.97 33.31 -27.94
N HIS A 730 -3.81 33.36 -29.26
CA HIS A 730 -4.89 33.07 -30.19
C HIS A 730 -5.27 31.59 -30.21
N TYR A 731 -4.29 30.69 -30.17
CA TYR A 731 -4.55 29.25 -30.07
C TYR A 731 -5.35 28.94 -28.80
N LEU A 732 -4.89 29.44 -27.64
CA LEU A 732 -5.58 29.22 -26.37
C LEU A 732 -6.98 29.82 -26.40
N TYR A 733 -7.18 31.03 -26.92
CA TYR A 733 -8.52 31.60 -27.13
C TYR A 733 -9.46 30.63 -27.86
N ASN A 734 -9.00 30.06 -28.98
CA ASN A 734 -9.80 29.13 -29.79
C ASN A 734 -10.17 27.85 -29.03
N VAL A 735 -9.29 27.36 -28.15
CA VAL A 735 -9.50 26.14 -27.38
C VAL A 735 -10.38 26.38 -26.15
N VAL A 736 -10.06 27.40 -25.35
CA VAL A 736 -10.65 27.56 -24.01
C VAL A 736 -11.86 28.47 -23.99
N PHE A 737 -11.99 29.45 -24.90
CA PHE A 737 -13.04 30.47 -24.82
C PHE A 737 -13.98 30.53 -26.03
N LYS A 738 -13.46 30.43 -27.26
CA LYS A 738 -14.23 30.58 -28.50
C LYS A 738 -15.54 29.77 -28.58
N PRO A 739 -15.65 28.54 -28.04
CA PRO A 739 -16.93 27.82 -28.01
C PRO A 739 -18.07 28.59 -27.31
N PHE A 740 -17.75 29.60 -26.49
CA PHE A 740 -18.66 30.36 -25.65
C PHE A 740 -18.72 31.86 -25.99
N GLU A 741 -18.15 32.29 -27.12
CA GLU A 741 -18.02 33.72 -27.48
C GLU A 741 -19.38 34.44 -27.65
N LYS A 742 -20.46 33.69 -27.93
CA LYS A 742 -21.81 34.21 -28.17
C LYS A 742 -22.58 34.64 -26.91
N THR A 743 -21.92 34.75 -25.76
CA THR A 743 -22.57 35.17 -24.53
C THR A 743 -22.81 36.69 -24.52
N SER A 744 -24.00 37.11 -24.08
CA SER A 744 -24.39 38.52 -23.91
C SER A 744 -23.90 39.13 -22.58
N ALA A 745 -23.03 38.43 -21.86
CA ALA A 745 -22.58 38.83 -20.53
C ALA A 745 -21.49 39.91 -20.60
N VAL A 746 -21.44 40.74 -19.56
CA VAL A 746 -20.44 41.80 -19.40
C VAL A 746 -19.34 41.37 -18.42
N LYS A 747 -19.66 40.48 -17.48
CA LYS A 747 -18.72 39.91 -16.50
C LYS A 747 -18.43 38.45 -16.81
N LEU A 748 -17.16 38.08 -16.79
CA LEU A 748 -16.66 36.72 -16.95
C LEU A 748 -15.97 36.27 -15.66
N ILE A 749 -16.44 35.18 -15.06
CA ILE A 749 -15.78 34.52 -13.93
C ILE A 749 -15.14 33.25 -14.46
N VAL A 750 -13.83 33.11 -14.30
CA VAL A 750 -13.07 31.95 -14.76
C VAL A 750 -12.72 31.07 -13.55
N VAL A 751 -13.06 29.79 -13.62
CA VAL A 751 -12.61 28.76 -12.68
C VAL A 751 -11.62 27.86 -13.42
N PRO A 752 -10.32 28.19 -13.40
CA PRO A 752 -9.31 27.42 -14.11
C PRO A 752 -9.01 26.11 -13.38
N ASP A 753 -8.43 25.15 -14.11
CA ASP A 753 -7.96 23.89 -13.57
C ASP A 753 -6.58 23.53 -14.14
N GLY A 754 -5.81 22.73 -13.42
CA GLY A 754 -4.49 22.23 -13.84
C GLY A 754 -3.59 23.31 -14.48
N ILE A 755 -3.06 23.00 -15.68
CA ILE A 755 -2.16 23.87 -16.45
C ILE A 755 -2.78 25.21 -16.85
N LEU A 756 -4.11 25.34 -16.87
CA LEU A 756 -4.78 26.60 -17.21
C LEU A 756 -4.77 27.61 -16.07
N SER A 757 -4.49 27.17 -14.83
CA SER A 757 -4.41 28.06 -13.66
C SER A 757 -3.30 29.11 -13.77
N GLY A 758 -2.30 28.87 -14.63
CA GLY A 758 -1.18 29.79 -14.86
C GLY A 758 -1.36 30.73 -16.05
N ILE A 759 -2.53 30.75 -16.71
CA ILE A 759 -2.74 31.50 -17.95
C ILE A 759 -3.54 32.78 -17.69
N PRO A 760 -3.07 33.95 -18.16
CA PRO A 760 -3.85 35.19 -18.11
C PRO A 760 -4.96 35.17 -19.18
N PHE A 761 -6.18 34.83 -18.79
CA PHE A 761 -7.34 34.83 -19.70
C PHE A 761 -7.62 36.22 -20.29
N GLU A 762 -7.34 37.27 -19.54
CA GLU A 762 -7.41 38.66 -19.98
C GLU A 762 -6.55 38.95 -21.21
N ALA A 763 -5.43 38.26 -21.34
CA ALA A 763 -4.45 38.45 -22.41
C ALA A 763 -4.66 37.49 -23.59
N LEU A 764 -5.78 36.75 -23.64
CA LEU A 764 -6.09 35.92 -24.80
C LEU A 764 -6.59 36.78 -25.97
N LEU A 765 -6.30 36.33 -27.20
CA LEU A 765 -6.55 37.10 -28.42
C LEU A 765 -7.60 36.43 -29.33
N PRO A 766 -8.75 37.06 -29.60
CA PRO A 766 -9.77 36.55 -30.50
C PRO A 766 -9.32 36.45 -31.97
N ARG A 767 -8.32 37.24 -32.37
CA ARG A 767 -7.70 37.20 -33.70
C ARG A 767 -6.18 37.37 -33.59
N LEU A 768 -5.46 36.90 -34.60
CA LEU A 768 -4.05 37.22 -34.73
C LEU A 768 -3.88 38.71 -35.11
N PRO A 769 -2.80 39.36 -34.62
CA PRO A 769 -2.46 40.72 -35.00
C PRO A 769 -1.97 40.82 -36.44
N ASP A 770 -2.25 41.96 -37.07
CA ASP A 770 -1.65 42.33 -38.35
C ASP A 770 -0.21 42.83 -38.14
N ASN A 771 0.62 42.83 -39.21
CA ASN A 771 2.07 43.12 -39.18
C ASN A 771 2.49 44.51 -38.62
N GLN A 772 1.55 45.36 -38.18
CA GLN A 772 1.79 46.71 -37.66
C GLN A 772 1.20 46.95 -36.25
N GLU A 773 0.57 45.95 -35.62
CA GLU A 773 -0.02 46.13 -34.30
C GLU A 773 1.03 46.02 -33.18
N ASP A 774 1.06 47.02 -32.30
CA ASP A 774 1.82 46.98 -31.04
C ASP A 774 0.95 46.34 -29.93
N TYR A 775 1.60 45.81 -28.89
CA TYR A 775 0.95 45.16 -27.75
C TYR A 775 -0.23 45.98 -27.21
N ALA A 776 -0.07 47.30 -27.00
CA ALA A 776 -1.14 48.16 -26.47
C ALA A 776 -2.44 48.15 -27.32
N THR A 777 -2.30 47.91 -28.63
CA THR A 777 -3.41 47.97 -29.59
C THR A 777 -4.14 46.65 -29.78
N LEU A 778 -3.54 45.53 -29.36
CA LEU A 778 -4.10 44.19 -29.54
C LEU A 778 -5.52 44.04 -28.97
N ASN A 779 -6.33 43.22 -29.63
CA ASN A 779 -7.72 42.98 -29.23
C ASN A 779 -7.82 41.98 -28.06
N TYR A 780 -7.35 42.36 -26.89
CA TYR A 780 -7.39 41.51 -25.69
C TYR A 780 -8.82 41.17 -25.23
N LEU A 781 -9.00 39.99 -24.65
CA LEU A 781 -10.29 39.57 -24.10
C LEU A 781 -10.85 40.53 -23.04
N ILE A 782 -9.97 41.16 -22.25
CA ILE A 782 -10.36 42.16 -21.23
C ILE A 782 -11.02 43.42 -21.80
N LYS A 783 -10.84 43.72 -23.10
CA LYS A 783 -11.53 44.83 -23.76
C LYS A 783 -13.04 44.57 -23.94
N LYS A 784 -13.46 43.29 -23.86
CA LYS A 784 -14.86 42.86 -24.02
C LYS A 784 -15.53 42.44 -22.71
N TYR A 785 -14.77 41.89 -21.77
CA TYR A 785 -15.32 41.35 -20.52
C TYR A 785 -14.58 41.85 -19.28
N HIS A 786 -15.33 42.09 -18.20
CA HIS A 786 -14.75 42.22 -16.86
C HIS A 786 -14.41 40.82 -16.31
N ILE A 787 -13.13 40.46 -16.32
CA ILE A 787 -12.66 39.12 -15.97
C ILE A 787 -12.31 39.05 -14.48
N SER A 788 -12.76 37.98 -13.82
CA SER A 788 -12.42 37.64 -12.44
C SER A 788 -12.20 36.15 -12.31
N TYR A 789 -11.48 35.72 -11.29
CA TYR A 789 -11.12 34.30 -11.09
C TYR A 789 -11.74 33.76 -9.81
N ALA A 790 -12.09 32.47 -9.83
CA ALA A 790 -12.53 31.74 -8.65
C ALA A 790 -11.90 30.34 -8.64
N TYR A 791 -11.74 29.76 -7.45
CA TYR A 791 -11.17 28.42 -7.30
C TYR A 791 -12.20 27.30 -7.55
N SER A 792 -13.47 27.57 -7.27
CA SER A 792 -14.60 26.65 -7.44
C SER A 792 -15.89 27.45 -7.50
N ALA A 793 -16.85 26.98 -8.29
CA ALA A 793 -18.19 27.55 -8.33
C ALA A 793 -18.91 27.37 -6.99
N SER A 794 -18.74 26.20 -6.38
CA SER A 794 -19.36 25.84 -5.10
C SER A 794 -18.88 26.73 -3.95
N LEU A 795 -17.58 27.06 -3.91
CA LEU A 795 -17.06 28.03 -2.93
C LEU A 795 -17.54 29.46 -3.19
N LEU A 796 -17.57 29.87 -4.45
CA LEU A 796 -17.93 31.25 -4.82
C LEU A 796 -19.36 31.61 -4.40
N PHE A 797 -20.28 30.66 -4.50
CA PHE A 797 -21.71 30.90 -4.31
C PHE A 797 -22.28 30.24 -3.04
N GLN A 798 -21.43 29.84 -2.09
CA GLN A 798 -21.86 29.26 -0.83
C GLN A 798 -22.71 30.25 -0.02
N PRO A 799 -23.87 29.83 0.53
CA PRO A 799 -24.69 30.69 1.39
C PRO A 799 -23.95 30.97 2.71
N SER A 800 -23.62 32.24 2.95
CA SER A 800 -22.79 32.67 4.09
C SER A 800 -23.59 32.68 5.41
N SER A 801 -23.08 32.02 6.43
CA SER A 801 -23.24 32.41 7.85
C SER A 801 -22.08 33.28 8.35
N VAL A 802 -21.23 33.79 7.44
CA VAL A 802 -20.00 34.55 7.76
C VAL A 802 -19.98 35.87 6.97
N SER A 803 -19.57 36.95 7.61
CA SER A 803 -19.66 38.34 7.14
C SER A 803 -19.02 38.58 5.77
N ARG A 804 -19.73 39.33 4.91
CA ARG A 804 -19.35 39.69 3.54
C ARG A 804 -18.08 40.56 3.43
N ASP A 805 -17.53 41.06 4.53
CA ASP A 805 -16.40 42.00 4.49
C ASP A 805 -15.07 41.36 4.05
N GLY A 806 -14.88 40.05 4.29
CA GLY A 806 -13.69 39.32 3.80
C GLY A 806 -13.72 38.97 2.30
N LEU A 807 -14.85 39.18 1.61
CA LEU A 807 -15.03 38.89 0.18
C LEU A 807 -14.61 40.05 -0.73
N ASN A 808 -14.45 41.27 -0.20
CA ASN A 808 -14.06 42.44 -0.98
C ASN A 808 -12.53 42.59 -1.10
N ASP A 809 -11.75 42.05 -0.15
CA ASP A 809 -10.27 41.98 -0.26
C ASP A 809 -9.80 40.88 -1.24
N LEU A 810 -10.72 40.04 -1.73
CA LEU A 810 -10.46 38.98 -2.73
C LEU A 810 -10.36 39.50 -4.18
N ALA A 811 -10.58 40.79 -4.43
CA ALA A 811 -10.46 41.40 -5.77
C ALA A 811 -9.04 41.93 -6.09
N GLY A 812 -8.08 41.77 -5.18
CA GLY A 812 -6.83 42.54 -5.20
C GLY A 812 -5.53 41.75 -5.31
N PHE A 813 -5.41 40.68 -6.11
CA PHE A 813 -4.09 40.12 -6.47
C PHE A 813 -4.04 39.60 -7.91
N THR A 814 -4.24 40.51 -8.86
CA THR A 814 -3.53 40.49 -10.15
C THR A 814 -2.54 41.65 -10.18
N SER A 815 -1.46 41.54 -9.39
CA SER A 815 -0.16 42.19 -9.64
C SER A 815 0.80 41.93 -8.49
N THR A 816 1.58 40.85 -8.57
CA THR A 816 2.97 40.99 -8.13
C THR A 816 3.69 41.70 -9.26
N THR A 817 3.85 43.00 -9.03
CA THR A 817 4.80 43.91 -9.67
C THR A 817 6.11 43.18 -9.98
N PHE A 818 6.37 42.97 -11.27
CA PHE A 818 7.74 43.04 -11.77
C PHE A 818 8.21 44.48 -11.51
N LYS A 819 9.13 44.65 -10.57
CA LYS A 819 10.10 45.73 -10.63
C LYS A 819 11.36 45.22 -11.30
#